data_AF-A0A3R6K0K2-F1
#
_entry.id   AF-A0A3R6K0K2-F1
#
_cell.length_a   1.000
_cell.length_b   1.000
_cell.length_c   1.000
_cell.angle_alpha   90.00
_cell.angle_beta   90.00
_cell.angle_gamma   90.00
#
_symmetry.space_group_name_H-M   'P 1'
#
loop_
_entity.id
_entity.type
_entity.pdbx_description
1 polymer ?
#
loop_
_entity_poly.entity_id
_entity_poly.type
_entity_poly.pdbx_seq_one_letter_code
_entity_poly.pdbx_strand_id
1 'polypeptide(L)'
;MKYTMNQLKGMDRCQFRRQHKLSSIKEANTNIARREAIRKCIYGYMRKELTWQQVEQIINDEAYPEEDMLAGKTREIVCDDLANKYIKRYVSSDNRVPQLAPESTMDIFGIEVTVDPDMFFYNGKTLEIVKFFLKKPDITISGRKLDESVAGCLPLYAMLYYGKQLLTYIDPNRKFPVEVKASFYFLKKKNDNFDKGIFDLDFFDGAGKNVVSLSDAEQFPTTLDQHYYTLYKDFEAGSQIICNPDVCSNCKFRAVCRFENAPKAIEEVKAKTPANVMNLTEDQKKAIRFEYGVARINAVAGAGKTMVLGMRVTELLKKEYKPEEICVLSFTNAAAEEMTTRIKDYVETLIPNSGIDLDKLISTTFNGLGNDIISKCYSYLGFTSVPMLIEEGERMRIIEELVSSVEVPGLNYRNLKANEAYLKGGLVIAKKIFDIFKSNRIVSITDETLEFVLKKLDVDKKNITRETLEKLMLLYQEYNKKLIEENYLEYADQEWMVIDLYHMIPEYFRSTGIKHVIVDEFQDSNLRQLNIIKCLCQSSVITSLMVVGDDAQAIYGFRDTSPKNIIHFFDLMCCQGQDFNLLANFRSVPGVINFANKILRNNKEKMEKSLVATRPDNGMVPVVQGYFDSKKEYAEIAKAIEQDIASGKDPKDIAFIAMSKYELLKMQDILKEKKIPCILLVPETTSENSRVQACVSLMNYLTHPEEKADVDIVTYLNALCHGKFFELPEAQQNEYLKQYHEYVEKFAEFTDENKKEAFRQMAELLRNEPDEVYDHFLEVVDHNKTWGKICHYFYNFKVYGSEDNFSKKLPYPGVALTTAHSSKGLEWDIVYNSITKYDNKLIRYDSRIDELEERRRLLFVSATRAREKLVITGLYYSFGTIKDKNFNIFLKECYENVGKDIEEEFDKLTK
;
A
#
# COMPACT_ATOMS: atom_id res chain seq x y z
N MET A 1 21.26 27.56 21.00
CA MET A 1 21.13 26.15 20.59
C MET A 1 22.27 25.86 19.62
N LYS A 2 22.91 24.70 19.77
CA LYS A 2 23.98 24.25 18.89
C LYS A 2 23.39 23.37 17.78
N TYR A 3 23.67 23.70 16.53
CA TYR A 3 23.14 23.00 15.34
C TYR A 3 24.26 22.35 14.54
N THR A 4 23.98 21.24 13.86
CA THR A 4 24.90 20.67 12.85
C THR A 4 24.58 21.23 11.46
N MET A 5 25.51 21.13 10.51
CA MET A 5 25.26 21.50 9.11
C MET A 5 24.03 20.83 8.49
N ASN A 6 23.71 19.59 8.85
CA ASN A 6 22.53 18.92 8.31
C ASN A 6 21.24 19.49 8.87
N GLN A 7 21.25 19.95 10.11
CA GLN A 7 20.11 20.64 10.72
C GLN A 7 19.83 22.01 10.10
N LEU A 8 20.76 22.53 9.27
CA LEU A 8 20.52 23.72 8.45
C LEU A 8 19.79 23.40 7.12
N LYS A 9 19.64 22.12 6.75
CA LYS A 9 18.91 21.66 5.56
C LYS A 9 17.44 21.36 5.90
N GLY A 10 16.51 21.64 4.99
CA GLY A 10 15.16 21.06 5.01
C GLY A 10 14.40 21.10 6.35
N MET A 11 13.83 19.95 6.75
CA MET A 11 12.76 19.75 7.77
C MET A 11 12.99 20.35 9.18
N ASP A 12 14.19 20.82 9.50
CA ASP A 12 14.56 21.51 10.74
C ASP A 12 13.98 22.93 10.85
N ARG A 13 13.35 23.43 9.77
CA ARG A 13 12.55 24.65 9.76
C ARG A 13 11.10 24.45 10.23
N CYS A 14 10.70 23.22 10.58
CA CYS A 14 9.34 22.93 11.06
C CYS A 14 9.03 23.65 12.39
N GLN A 15 7.96 24.46 12.40
CA GLN A 15 7.52 25.21 13.57
C GLN A 15 7.15 24.31 14.76
N PHE A 16 6.40 23.22 14.52
CA PHE A 16 5.97 22.27 15.55
C PHE A 16 7.17 21.67 16.29
N ARG A 17 8.16 21.18 15.54
CA ARG A 17 9.37 20.58 16.12
C ARG A 17 10.13 21.57 17.02
N ARG A 18 10.23 22.83 16.61
CA ARG A 18 10.95 23.88 17.34
C ARG A 18 10.24 24.31 18.60
N GLN A 19 8.93 24.51 18.51
CA GLN A 19 8.10 24.85 19.67
C GLN A 19 8.27 23.82 20.79
N HIS A 20 8.43 22.55 20.43
CA HIS A 20 8.55 21.43 21.37
C HIS A 20 9.99 20.93 21.59
N LYS A 21 11.00 21.66 21.10
CA LYS A 21 12.44 21.34 21.26
C LYS A 21 12.81 19.89 20.90
N LEU A 22 12.10 19.28 19.95
CA LEU A 22 12.33 17.88 19.58
C LEU A 22 13.64 17.76 18.79
N SER A 23 14.54 16.90 19.27
CA SER A 23 15.81 16.64 18.59
C SER A 23 15.59 15.77 17.35
N SER A 24 16.29 16.07 16.25
CA SER A 24 16.40 15.12 15.14
C SER A 24 17.35 14.01 15.58
N ILE A 25 17.02 12.76 15.23
CA ILE A 25 17.94 11.62 15.29
C ILE A 25 19.31 12.09 14.80
N LYS A 26 20.38 11.72 15.52
CA LYS A 26 21.76 11.81 15.02
C LYS A 26 21.78 11.20 13.61
N GLU A 27 22.66 11.68 12.71
CA GLU A 27 22.81 11.00 11.42
C GLU A 27 22.91 9.49 11.65
N ALA A 28 22.14 8.69 10.89
CA ALA A 28 22.24 7.24 10.97
C ALA A 28 23.73 6.88 10.87
N ASN A 29 24.24 6.08 11.80
CA ASN A 29 25.65 5.71 11.89
C ASN A 29 26.20 5.28 10.51
N THR A 30 25.34 4.67 9.67
CA THR A 30 25.64 4.25 8.31
C THR A 30 26.06 5.37 7.35
N ASN A 31 25.42 6.54 7.39
CA ASN A 31 25.79 7.66 6.52
C ASN A 31 27.13 8.27 6.92
N ILE A 32 27.42 8.28 8.23
CA ILE A 32 28.70 8.73 8.78
C ILE A 32 29.80 7.77 8.32
N ALA A 33 29.63 6.46 8.55
CA ALA A 33 30.59 5.44 8.14
C ALA A 33 30.88 5.49 6.63
N ARG A 34 29.84 5.58 5.79
CA ARG A 34 29.99 5.74 4.34
C ARG A 34 30.80 6.95 3.94
N ARG A 35 30.50 8.09 4.55
CA ARG A 35 31.20 9.34 4.28
C ARG A 35 32.65 9.29 4.74
N GLU A 36 32.92 8.70 5.90
CA GLU A 36 34.28 8.53 6.41
C GLU A 36 35.10 7.63 5.49
N ALA A 37 34.53 6.51 5.03
CA ALA A 37 35.16 5.63 4.05
C ALA A 37 35.48 6.37 2.74
N ILE A 38 34.52 7.15 2.20
CA ILE A 38 34.72 7.99 1.01
C ILE A 38 35.87 8.99 1.24
N ARG A 39 35.84 9.73 2.35
CA ARG A 39 36.85 10.73 2.71
C ARG A 39 38.24 10.10 2.79
N LYS A 40 38.35 8.97 3.49
CA LYS A 40 39.59 8.18 3.67
C LYS A 40 40.15 7.72 2.33
N CYS A 41 39.31 7.15 1.47
CA CYS A 41 39.70 6.66 0.15
C CYS A 41 40.20 7.79 -0.77
N ILE A 42 39.44 8.89 -0.86
CA ILE A 42 39.80 10.03 -1.71
C ILE A 42 41.12 10.66 -1.22
N TYR A 43 41.20 10.95 0.08
CA TYR A 43 42.38 11.59 0.66
C TYR A 43 43.64 10.73 0.49
N GLY A 44 43.58 9.46 0.89
CA GLY A 44 44.72 8.56 0.85
C GLY A 44 45.19 8.26 -0.57
N TYR A 45 44.26 8.12 -1.53
CA TYR A 45 44.64 7.89 -2.93
C TYR A 45 45.29 9.14 -3.56
N MET A 46 44.71 10.32 -3.38
CA MET A 46 45.28 11.58 -3.93
C MET A 46 46.65 11.93 -3.34
N ARG A 47 46.94 11.47 -2.11
CA ARG A 47 48.26 11.60 -1.45
C ARG A 47 49.24 10.47 -1.78
N LYS A 48 48.82 9.46 -2.56
CA LYS A 48 49.59 8.24 -2.86
C LYS A 48 49.90 7.38 -1.62
N GLU A 49 49.08 7.50 -0.58
CA GLU A 49 49.13 6.68 0.63
C GLU A 49 48.35 5.37 0.47
N LEU A 50 47.37 5.33 -0.45
CA LEU A 50 46.57 4.16 -0.78
C LEU A 50 46.73 3.77 -2.26
N THR A 51 46.83 2.46 -2.51
CA THR A 51 46.62 1.87 -3.83
C THR A 51 45.13 1.74 -4.16
N TRP A 52 44.79 1.57 -5.43
CA TRP A 52 43.38 1.41 -5.83
C TRP A 52 42.74 0.15 -5.24
N GLN A 53 43.49 -0.95 -5.11
CA GLN A 53 43.02 -2.18 -4.47
C GLN A 53 42.65 -1.96 -3.00
N GLN A 54 43.41 -1.12 -2.28
CA GLN A 54 43.08 -0.74 -0.90
C GLN A 54 41.85 0.15 -0.83
N VAL A 55 41.61 1.02 -1.83
CA VAL A 55 40.36 1.80 -1.94
C VAL A 55 39.16 0.86 -2.09
N GLU A 56 39.22 -0.11 -2.99
CA GLU A 56 38.15 -1.10 -3.19
C GLU A 56 37.86 -1.89 -1.91
N GLN A 57 38.92 -2.28 -1.18
CA GLN A 57 38.78 -2.99 0.09
C GLN A 57 38.11 -2.12 1.17
N ILE A 58 38.57 -0.88 1.37
CA ILE A 58 37.98 0.05 2.35
C ILE A 58 36.50 0.30 2.03
N ILE A 59 36.14 0.47 0.76
CA ILE A 59 34.73 0.65 0.38
C ILE A 59 33.90 -0.59 0.70
N ASN A 60 34.40 -1.79 0.40
CA ASN A 60 33.70 -3.02 0.70
C ASN A 60 33.54 -3.27 2.21
N ASP A 61 34.53 -2.89 3.03
CA ASP A 61 34.56 -3.18 4.45
C ASP A 61 33.86 -2.10 5.29
N GLU A 62 34.01 -0.81 4.93
CA GLU A 62 33.65 0.33 5.79
C GLU A 62 32.48 1.17 5.24
N ALA A 63 32.21 1.17 3.92
CA ALA A 63 31.27 2.15 3.35
C ALA A 63 29.78 1.80 3.54
N TYR A 64 29.48 0.53 3.81
CA TYR A 64 28.12 0.02 3.99
C TYR A 64 28.13 -0.96 5.17
N PRO A 65 27.91 -0.52 6.42
CA PRO A 65 27.86 -1.45 7.56
C PRO A 65 26.67 -2.41 7.44
N GLU A 66 26.62 -3.46 8.27
CA GLU A 66 25.54 -4.46 8.26
C GLU A 66 24.14 -3.83 8.39
N GLU A 67 24.05 -2.71 9.11
CA GLU A 67 22.85 -1.87 9.28
C GLU A 67 22.25 -1.33 7.97
N ASP A 68 23.05 -1.17 6.90
CA ASP A 68 22.54 -0.78 5.58
C ASP A 68 21.77 -1.92 4.88
N MET A 69 21.81 -3.13 5.44
CA MET A 69 21.08 -4.32 4.97
C MET A 69 21.38 -4.65 3.50
N LEU A 70 22.60 -4.32 3.04
CA LEU A 70 23.10 -4.68 1.71
C LEU A 70 23.87 -5.98 1.81
N ALA A 71 23.36 -7.02 1.16
CA ALA A 71 23.98 -8.34 1.12
C ALA A 71 24.16 -8.85 -0.33
N GLY A 72 25.05 -9.84 -0.47
CA GLY A 72 25.28 -10.56 -1.72
C GLY A 72 25.54 -9.65 -2.91
N LYS A 73 24.90 -9.95 -4.04
CA LYS A 73 25.09 -9.22 -5.31
C LYS A 73 24.72 -7.74 -5.24
N THR A 74 23.75 -7.40 -4.41
CA THR A 74 23.35 -6.00 -4.20
C THR A 74 24.53 -5.21 -3.62
N ARG A 75 25.19 -5.76 -2.60
CA ARG A 75 26.37 -5.15 -1.97
C ARG A 75 27.51 -5.03 -2.97
N GLU A 76 27.84 -6.11 -3.68
CA GLU A 76 28.92 -6.12 -4.68
C GLU A 76 28.74 -5.02 -5.72
N ILE A 77 27.55 -4.88 -6.30
CA ILE A 77 27.26 -3.87 -7.33
C ILE A 77 27.35 -2.45 -6.78
N VAL A 78 26.80 -2.20 -5.59
CA VAL A 78 26.76 -0.86 -4.99
C VAL A 78 28.16 -0.41 -4.56
N CYS A 79 28.97 -1.32 -3.99
CA CYS A 79 30.37 -1.05 -3.65
C CYS A 79 31.23 -0.83 -4.89
N ASP A 80 31.07 -1.64 -5.94
CA ASP A 80 31.78 -1.45 -7.21
C ASP A 80 31.44 -0.11 -7.86
N ASP A 81 30.16 0.26 -7.91
CA ASP A 81 29.74 1.57 -8.40
C ASP A 81 30.44 2.71 -7.62
N LEU A 82 30.45 2.61 -6.28
CA LEU A 82 31.06 3.63 -5.43
C LEU A 82 32.55 3.78 -5.69
N ALA A 83 33.30 2.68 -5.63
CA ALA A 83 34.73 2.70 -5.86
C ALA A 83 35.04 3.04 -7.32
N ASN A 84 34.62 2.19 -8.26
CA ASN A 84 35.11 2.14 -9.63
C ASN A 84 34.41 3.08 -10.60
N LYS A 85 33.21 3.58 -10.28
CA LYS A 85 32.52 4.57 -11.13
C LYS A 85 32.59 5.96 -10.54
N TYR A 86 32.33 6.12 -9.24
CA TYR A 86 32.18 7.45 -8.66
C TYR A 86 33.49 8.02 -8.09
N ILE A 87 34.15 7.32 -7.17
CA ILE A 87 35.41 7.78 -6.56
C ILE A 87 36.49 7.85 -7.63
N LYS A 88 36.61 6.80 -8.46
CA LYS A 88 37.64 6.71 -9.51
C LYS A 88 37.59 7.89 -10.48
N ARG A 89 36.37 8.25 -10.90
CA ARG A 89 36.12 9.41 -11.75
C ARG A 89 36.62 10.69 -11.11
N TYR A 90 36.27 10.94 -9.84
CA TYR A 90 36.71 12.13 -9.13
C TYR A 90 38.23 12.23 -9.03
N VAL A 91 38.88 11.19 -8.48
CA VAL A 91 40.34 11.22 -8.26
C VAL A 91 41.15 11.20 -9.55
N SER A 92 40.56 10.77 -10.67
CA SER A 92 41.18 10.86 -12.00
C SER A 92 41.05 12.25 -12.63
N SER A 93 40.10 13.06 -12.15
CA SER A 93 39.80 14.40 -12.70
C SER A 93 40.41 15.54 -11.88
N ASP A 94 40.78 15.33 -10.62
CA ASP A 94 41.34 16.34 -9.73
C ASP A 94 42.79 16.02 -9.34
N ASN A 95 43.73 16.88 -9.73
CA ASN A 95 45.16 16.73 -9.44
C ASN A 95 45.65 17.65 -8.30
N ARG A 96 44.74 18.36 -7.61
CA ARG A 96 45.11 19.24 -6.50
C ARG A 96 45.53 18.43 -5.28
N VAL A 97 46.32 19.03 -4.39
CA VAL A 97 46.78 18.37 -3.16
C VAL A 97 45.76 18.63 -2.04
N PRO A 98 45.03 17.62 -1.55
CA PRO A 98 44.02 17.81 -0.52
C PRO A 98 44.64 17.96 0.87
N GLN A 99 44.01 18.76 1.73
CA GLN A 99 44.28 18.83 3.16
C GLN A 99 43.01 18.49 3.95
N LEU A 100 43.13 17.80 5.09
CA LEU A 100 41.97 17.48 5.93
C LEU A 100 41.47 18.75 6.60
N ALA A 101 40.16 18.93 6.60
CA ALA A 101 39.52 20.06 7.28
C ALA A 101 38.94 19.56 8.62
N PRO A 102 39.40 20.08 9.78
CA PRO A 102 38.86 19.66 11.07
C PRO A 102 37.41 20.15 11.25
N GLU A 103 36.59 19.34 11.91
CA GLU A 103 35.30 19.80 12.41
C GLU A 103 35.50 20.96 13.39
N SER A 104 34.66 22.00 13.29
CA SER A 104 34.68 23.14 14.19
C SER A 104 33.28 23.63 14.49
N THR A 105 33.07 24.15 15.70
CA THR A 105 31.83 24.85 16.09
C THR A 105 32.07 26.35 16.01
N MET A 106 31.18 27.06 15.34
CA MET A 106 31.32 28.48 15.03
C MET A 106 30.05 29.24 15.36
N ASP A 107 30.18 30.48 15.82
CA ASP A 107 29.04 31.40 15.93
C ASP A 107 28.79 32.06 14.57
N ILE A 108 27.66 31.73 13.96
CA ILE A 108 27.19 32.32 12.71
C ILE A 108 25.92 33.12 13.01
N PHE A 109 26.08 34.45 13.11
CA PHE A 109 24.98 35.40 13.34
C PHE A 109 24.17 35.19 14.64
N GLY A 110 24.83 34.73 15.70
CA GLY A 110 24.23 34.43 17.01
C GLY A 110 23.76 32.98 17.15
N ILE A 111 24.07 32.12 16.18
CA ILE A 111 23.70 30.71 16.15
C ILE A 111 24.98 29.86 16.14
N GLU A 112 25.14 28.99 17.13
CA GLU A 112 26.25 28.03 17.16
C GLU A 112 26.01 26.91 16.13
N VAL A 113 26.91 26.79 15.16
CA VAL A 113 26.85 25.78 14.10
C VAL A 113 28.13 24.94 14.11
N THR A 114 27.99 23.63 14.23
CA THR A 114 29.05 22.66 13.96
C THR A 114 29.17 22.41 12.47
N VAL A 115 30.31 22.82 11.91
CA VAL A 115 30.68 22.70 10.50
C VAL A 115 31.73 21.59 10.38
N ASP A 116 31.45 20.64 9.51
CA ASP A 116 32.22 19.40 9.36
C ASP A 116 32.60 19.18 7.87
N PRO A 117 33.55 19.96 7.32
CA PRO A 117 34.02 19.76 5.96
C PRO A 117 34.86 18.47 5.84
N ASP A 118 35.03 17.95 4.60
CA ASP A 118 35.85 16.76 4.38
C ASP A 118 37.31 17.11 4.10
N MET A 119 37.53 18.14 3.28
CA MET A 119 38.86 18.60 2.90
C MET A 119 38.86 20.06 2.45
N PHE A 120 40.05 20.64 2.33
CA PHE A 120 40.25 21.93 1.68
C PHE A 120 41.43 21.90 0.71
N PHE A 121 41.39 22.81 -0.25
CA PHE A 121 42.43 23.03 -1.26
C PHE A 121 42.87 24.49 -1.21
N TYR A 122 44.18 24.72 -1.09
CA TYR A 122 44.75 26.06 -1.01
C TYR A 122 45.98 26.21 -1.90
N ASN A 123 46.03 27.30 -2.68
CA ASN A 123 47.12 27.59 -3.62
C ASN A 123 47.69 29.01 -3.50
N GLY A 124 47.36 29.75 -2.44
CA GLY A 124 47.77 31.14 -2.25
C GLY A 124 46.84 32.20 -2.84
N LYS A 125 45.94 31.83 -3.76
CA LYS A 125 44.96 32.75 -4.38
C LYS A 125 43.51 32.35 -4.12
N THR A 126 43.25 31.06 -4.00
CA THR A 126 41.93 30.49 -3.75
C THR A 126 42.01 29.49 -2.61
N LEU A 127 41.07 29.57 -1.67
CA LEU A 127 40.82 28.55 -0.65
C LEU A 127 39.46 27.91 -0.93
N GLU A 128 39.43 26.64 -1.32
CA GLU A 128 38.18 25.89 -1.53
C GLU A 128 37.96 24.86 -0.42
N ILE A 129 36.88 25.01 0.34
CA ILE A 129 36.41 24.04 1.33
C ILE A 129 35.42 23.08 0.66
N VAL A 130 35.65 21.77 0.77
CA VAL A 130 34.89 20.73 0.06
C VAL A 130 34.23 19.75 1.02
N LYS A 131 32.99 19.40 0.72
CA LYS A 131 32.25 18.30 1.34
C LYS A 131 31.67 17.37 0.26
N PHE A 132 31.90 16.07 0.39
CA PHE A 132 31.47 15.05 -0.56
C PHE A 132 30.10 14.49 -0.18
N PHE A 133 29.32 14.23 -1.21
CA PHE A 133 28.04 13.53 -1.13
C PHE A 133 28.00 12.46 -2.22
N LEU A 134 27.38 11.32 -1.93
CA LEU A 134 27.26 10.24 -2.91
C LEU A 134 26.46 10.69 -4.14
N LYS A 135 25.28 11.27 -3.93
CA LYS A 135 24.40 11.78 -4.98
C LYS A 135 23.76 13.08 -4.55
N LYS A 136 23.27 13.86 -5.52
CA LYS A 136 22.37 14.98 -5.23
C LYS A 136 21.11 14.44 -4.52
N PRO A 137 20.52 15.19 -3.58
CA PRO A 137 19.26 14.78 -2.98
C PRO A 137 18.20 14.54 -4.07
N ASP A 138 17.55 13.38 -4.05
CA ASP A 138 16.47 13.03 -4.98
C ASP A 138 15.16 13.65 -4.50
N ILE A 139 14.99 14.98 -4.63
CA ILE A 139 13.69 15.65 -4.50
C ILE A 139 13.69 16.85 -5.45
N THR A 140 13.12 16.78 -6.65
CA THR A 140 11.67 16.82 -6.93
C THR A 140 10.93 15.49 -6.73
N ILE A 141 10.54 15.19 -5.51
CA ILE A 141 9.40 14.31 -5.21
C ILE A 141 8.31 15.27 -4.75
N SER A 142 7.21 15.30 -5.51
CA SER A 142 6.07 16.22 -5.37
C SER A 142 6.44 17.71 -5.35
N GLY A 143 6.87 18.19 -6.52
CA GLY A 143 6.80 19.59 -6.96
C GLY A 143 7.08 20.68 -5.92
N ARG A 144 8.35 21.00 -5.66
CA ARG A 144 8.89 22.39 -5.60
C ARG A 144 10.39 22.44 -5.29
N LYS A 145 11.01 23.50 -5.83
CA LYS A 145 12.43 23.88 -5.80
C LYS A 145 12.79 24.70 -4.54
N LEU A 146 12.65 24.17 -3.33
CA LEU A 146 12.86 25.00 -2.14
C LEU A 146 14.35 25.31 -1.85
N ASP A 147 15.28 24.41 -2.19
CA ASP A 147 16.72 24.58 -1.90
C ASP A 147 17.62 24.33 -3.14
N GLU A 148 17.11 24.49 -4.37
CA GLU A 148 17.92 24.26 -5.59
C GLU A 148 18.89 25.41 -5.90
N SER A 149 18.67 26.63 -5.39
CA SER A 149 19.58 27.74 -5.65
C SER A 149 20.68 27.78 -4.60
N VAL A 150 21.93 27.88 -5.06
CA VAL A 150 23.11 28.15 -4.20
C VAL A 150 22.81 29.27 -3.21
N ALA A 151 22.04 30.28 -3.62
CA ALA A 151 21.69 31.46 -2.84
C ALA A 151 20.80 31.19 -1.60
N GLY A 152 20.16 30.03 -1.47
CA GLY A 152 19.35 29.65 -0.30
C GLY A 152 20.00 28.62 0.63
N CYS A 153 21.22 28.17 0.32
CA CYS A 153 21.81 27.00 0.97
C CYS A 153 22.61 27.37 2.22
N LEU A 154 21.93 27.41 3.38
CA LEU A 154 22.54 27.73 4.67
C LEU A 154 23.79 26.88 5.01
N PRO A 155 23.81 25.54 4.84
CA PRO A 155 25.01 24.77 5.16
C PRO A 155 26.19 25.09 4.23
N LEU A 156 25.93 25.46 2.97
CA LEU A 156 26.99 25.84 2.04
C LEU A 156 27.63 27.18 2.46
N TYR A 157 26.83 28.13 2.96
CA TYR A 157 27.35 29.34 3.57
C TYR A 157 28.10 29.08 4.88
N ALA A 158 27.64 28.14 5.72
CA ALA A 158 28.38 27.76 6.93
C ALA A 158 29.81 27.27 6.61
N MET A 159 29.97 26.48 5.54
CA MET A 159 31.30 26.08 5.04
C MET A 159 32.11 27.26 4.50
N LEU A 160 31.46 28.23 3.85
CA LEU A 160 32.14 29.43 3.36
C LEU A 160 32.67 30.26 4.53
N TYR A 161 31.83 30.46 5.55
CA TYR A 161 32.20 31.16 6.79
C TYR A 161 33.34 30.45 7.53
N TYR A 162 33.28 29.11 7.59
CA TYR A 162 34.39 28.26 8.04
C TYR A 162 35.67 28.52 7.26
N GLY A 163 35.60 28.57 5.93
CA GLY A 163 36.76 28.88 5.09
C GLY A 163 37.38 30.24 5.37
N LYS A 164 36.55 31.28 5.55
CA LYS A 164 37.03 32.64 5.90
C LYS A 164 37.79 32.63 7.23
N GLN A 165 37.29 31.91 8.24
CA GLN A 165 37.96 31.77 9.54
C GLN A 165 39.22 30.91 9.44
N LEU A 166 39.17 29.76 8.78
CA LEU A 166 40.32 28.88 8.57
C LEU A 166 41.48 29.62 7.89
N LEU A 167 41.19 30.47 6.91
CA LEU A 167 42.19 31.27 6.19
C LEU A 167 43.03 32.15 7.14
N THR A 168 42.43 32.69 8.21
CA THR A 168 43.16 33.49 9.21
C THR A 168 44.20 32.67 9.99
N TYR A 169 44.02 31.36 10.06
CA TYR A 169 44.95 30.45 10.73
C TYR A 169 46.01 29.90 9.77
N ILE A 170 45.61 29.48 8.56
CA ILE A 170 46.52 28.80 7.62
C ILE A 170 47.39 29.76 6.79
N ASP A 171 46.95 31.01 6.58
CA ASP A 171 47.79 32.07 6.00
C ASP A 171 47.49 33.46 6.63
N PRO A 172 47.97 33.70 7.87
CA PRO A 172 47.74 34.95 8.60
C PRO A 172 48.45 36.15 7.99
N ASN A 173 49.55 35.94 7.25
CA ASN A 173 50.43 37.00 6.75
C ASN A 173 50.33 37.18 5.21
N ARG A 174 49.21 36.75 4.63
CA ARG A 174 48.97 36.79 3.19
C ARG A 174 49.10 38.21 2.62
N LYS A 175 49.73 38.31 1.46
CA LYS A 175 50.02 39.59 0.77
C LYS A 175 48.97 40.00 -0.25
N PHE A 176 48.12 39.07 -0.68
CA PHE A 176 47.11 39.27 -1.71
C PHE A 176 45.76 38.75 -1.22
N PRO A 177 44.65 39.37 -1.68
CA PRO A 177 43.32 38.87 -1.36
C PRO A 177 43.11 37.45 -1.87
N VAL A 178 42.55 36.59 -1.03
CA VAL A 178 42.19 35.22 -1.38
C VAL A 178 40.68 35.13 -1.63
N GLU A 179 40.29 34.47 -2.71
CA GLU A 179 38.90 34.06 -2.93
C GLU A 179 38.60 32.82 -2.09
N VAL A 180 37.60 32.90 -1.21
CA VAL A 180 37.15 31.77 -0.40
C VAL A 180 35.96 31.14 -1.10
N LYS A 181 36.00 29.84 -1.26
CA LYS A 181 34.98 29.05 -1.95
C LYS A 181 34.56 27.89 -1.06
N ALA A 182 33.26 27.62 -0.97
CA ALA A 182 32.70 26.43 -0.36
C ALA A 182 31.98 25.62 -1.43
N SER A 183 32.18 24.30 -1.42
CA SER A 183 31.66 23.43 -2.46
C SER A 183 31.12 22.11 -1.92
N PHE A 184 29.96 21.71 -2.43
CA PHE A 184 29.44 20.35 -2.35
C PHE A 184 29.79 19.59 -3.62
N TYR A 185 30.50 18.48 -3.46
CA TYR A 185 30.90 17.59 -4.55
C TYR A 185 30.01 16.35 -4.52
N PHE A 186 29.21 16.17 -5.56
CA PHE A 186 28.32 15.03 -5.74
C PHE A 186 29.01 13.98 -6.61
N LEU A 187 29.36 12.84 -6.01
CA LEU A 187 30.14 11.80 -6.66
C LEU A 187 29.42 11.14 -7.85
N LYS A 188 28.09 10.98 -7.76
CA LYS A 188 27.19 10.50 -8.82
C LYS A 188 26.62 11.66 -9.63
N LYS A 189 26.75 11.63 -10.97
CA LYS A 189 26.10 12.59 -11.88
C LYS A 189 24.62 12.27 -12.03
N LYS A 190 23.81 13.31 -12.21
CA LYS A 190 22.38 13.18 -12.54
C LYS A 190 22.13 12.38 -13.82
N ASN A 191 23.07 12.43 -14.77
CA ASN A 191 22.95 11.78 -16.07
C ASN A 191 23.64 10.41 -16.13
N ASP A 192 24.22 9.92 -15.03
CA ASP A 192 24.76 8.56 -14.97
C ASP A 192 23.62 7.56 -15.18
N ASN A 193 23.71 6.75 -16.23
CA ASN A 193 22.70 5.74 -16.56
C ASN A 193 23.37 4.37 -16.67
N PHE A 194 23.18 3.58 -15.61
CA PHE A 194 23.72 2.23 -15.50
C PHE A 194 23.13 1.26 -16.53
N ASP A 195 21.84 1.36 -16.82
CA ASP A 195 21.16 0.47 -17.76
C ASP A 195 21.66 0.66 -19.21
N LYS A 196 22.16 1.84 -19.53
CA LYS A 196 22.70 2.19 -20.86
C LYS A 196 24.22 2.23 -20.92
N GLY A 197 24.91 1.94 -19.81
CA GLY A 197 26.36 2.08 -19.71
C GLY A 197 26.88 3.52 -19.92
N ILE A 198 26.02 4.53 -19.71
CA ILE A 198 26.36 5.93 -19.93
C ILE A 198 26.94 6.49 -18.63
N PHE A 199 28.25 6.71 -18.63
CA PHE A 199 28.98 7.37 -17.56
C PHE A 199 29.90 8.42 -18.16
N ASP A 200 29.83 9.64 -17.65
CA ASP A 200 30.85 10.62 -17.96
C ASP A 200 32.15 10.23 -17.25
N LEU A 201 33.27 10.33 -17.96
CA LEU A 201 34.60 10.03 -17.44
C LEU A 201 35.20 11.22 -16.69
N ASP A 202 34.77 12.45 -17.02
CA ASP A 202 35.23 13.66 -16.34
C ASP A 202 34.30 14.01 -15.18
N PHE A 203 34.84 14.39 -14.03
CA PHE A 203 34.04 14.79 -12.87
C PHE A 203 33.47 16.22 -12.98
N PHE A 204 34.23 17.16 -13.53
CA PHE A 204 33.97 18.60 -13.51
C PHE A 204 33.23 19.10 -14.75
N ASP A 205 33.45 18.49 -15.91
CA ASP A 205 32.84 18.87 -17.18
C ASP A 205 31.45 18.21 -17.41
N GLY A 206 30.74 18.65 -18.46
CA GLY A 206 29.52 17.98 -18.95
C GLY A 206 28.18 18.37 -18.30
N ALA A 207 27.09 17.79 -18.83
CA ALA A 207 25.72 18.03 -18.35
C ALA A 207 25.45 17.27 -17.03
N GLY A 208 24.95 17.97 -16.00
CA GLY A 208 24.60 17.41 -14.69
C GLY A 208 25.17 18.14 -13.46
N LYS A 209 26.23 18.95 -13.65
CA LYS A 209 26.95 19.77 -12.65
C LYS A 209 27.18 19.06 -11.29
N ASN A 210 28.26 18.30 -11.13
CA ASN A 210 28.60 17.62 -9.86
C ASN A 210 29.00 18.55 -8.73
N VAL A 211 29.30 19.80 -9.05
CA VAL A 211 29.79 20.77 -8.09
C VAL A 211 28.74 21.85 -7.89
N VAL A 212 28.38 22.08 -6.64
CA VAL A 212 27.57 23.22 -6.21
C VAL A 212 28.46 24.06 -5.31
N SER A 213 28.75 25.28 -5.72
CA SER A 213 29.70 26.14 -5.03
C SER A 213 29.11 27.50 -4.71
N LEU A 214 29.56 28.06 -3.59
CA LEU A 214 29.40 29.44 -3.20
C LEU A 214 30.80 30.04 -3.01
N SER A 215 31.07 31.21 -3.57
CA SER A 215 32.35 31.90 -3.41
C SER A 215 32.12 33.32 -2.93
N ASP A 216 33.08 33.85 -2.17
CA ASP A 216 33.08 35.23 -1.71
C ASP A 216 34.49 35.72 -1.41
N ALA A 217 34.63 37.04 -1.23
CA ALA A 217 35.87 37.63 -0.75
C ALA A 217 36.16 37.20 0.70
N GLU A 218 37.44 37.11 1.06
CA GLU A 218 37.92 36.81 2.41
C GLU A 218 37.51 37.85 3.49
N GLN A 219 37.06 39.03 3.08
CA GLN A 219 36.70 40.12 3.99
C GLN A 219 35.30 39.91 4.58
N PHE A 220 35.03 40.51 5.74
CA PHE A 220 33.74 40.43 6.42
C PHE A 220 33.40 41.79 7.07
N PRO A 221 32.14 42.28 6.98
CA PRO A 221 31.00 41.70 6.26
C PRO A 221 30.94 42.09 4.77
N THR A 222 30.44 41.19 3.93
CA THR A 222 30.14 41.40 2.50
C THR A 222 28.62 41.53 2.26
N THR A 223 28.23 41.85 1.02
CA THR A 223 26.82 41.81 0.60
C THR A 223 26.22 40.40 0.69
N LEU A 224 27.05 39.37 0.51
CA LEU A 224 26.64 37.97 0.66
C LEU A 224 26.34 37.65 2.13
N ASP A 225 27.19 38.12 3.04
CA ASP A 225 26.99 37.94 4.48
C ASP A 225 25.68 38.59 4.95
N GLN A 226 25.30 39.76 4.40
CA GLN A 226 24.02 40.42 4.69
C GLN A 226 22.80 39.61 4.22
N HIS A 227 22.87 39.01 3.02
CA HIS A 227 21.79 38.15 2.50
C HIS A 227 21.60 36.90 3.38
N TYR A 228 22.68 36.23 3.76
CA TYR A 228 22.60 35.05 4.62
C TYR A 228 22.23 35.38 6.05
N TYR A 229 22.55 36.58 6.57
CA TYR A 229 22.05 37.03 7.86
C TYR A 229 20.51 36.96 7.92
N THR A 230 19.81 37.46 6.89
CA THR A 230 18.33 37.36 6.81
C THR A 230 17.86 35.91 6.79
N LEU A 231 18.48 35.05 5.98
CA LEU A 231 18.10 33.63 5.90
C LEU A 231 18.36 32.86 7.20
N TYR A 232 19.43 33.19 7.93
CA TYR A 232 19.72 32.63 9.24
C TYR A 232 18.74 33.14 10.30
N LYS A 233 18.27 34.39 10.22
CA LYS A 233 17.21 34.91 11.10
C LYS A 233 15.84 34.30 10.79
N ASP A 234 15.51 34.07 9.52
CA ASP A 234 14.32 33.29 9.15
C ASP A 234 14.43 31.84 9.64
N PHE A 235 15.63 31.25 9.50
CA PHE A 235 15.95 29.96 10.10
C PHE A 235 15.96 30.01 11.62
N GLU A 236 16.16 31.12 12.30
CA GLU A 236 16.02 31.20 13.76
C GLU A 236 14.54 31.27 14.15
N ALA A 237 13.76 32.08 13.42
CA ALA A 237 12.34 32.34 13.66
C ALA A 237 11.40 31.17 13.31
N GLY A 238 11.81 30.26 12.42
CA GLY A 238 10.98 29.13 11.98
C GLY A 238 9.90 29.50 10.97
N SER A 239 10.09 30.62 10.27
CA SER A 239 9.09 31.32 9.45
C SER A 239 8.93 30.80 8.01
N GLN A 240 9.62 29.72 7.63
CA GLN A 240 9.51 29.16 6.27
C GLN A 240 9.43 27.63 6.29
N ILE A 241 8.23 27.08 6.46
CA ILE A 241 7.71 25.89 5.77
C ILE A 241 6.18 25.97 5.88
N ILE A 242 5.49 26.09 4.75
CA ILE A 242 4.05 25.79 4.69
C ILE A 242 3.93 24.29 4.94
N CYS A 243 3.17 23.89 5.96
CA CYS A 243 2.84 22.48 6.23
C CYS A 243 2.16 21.88 4.99
N ASN A 244 2.96 21.26 4.12
CA ASN A 244 2.50 20.65 2.88
C ASN A 244 2.50 19.12 3.07
N PRO A 245 1.37 18.43 2.83
CA PRO A 245 1.28 16.96 2.83
C PRO A 245 2.45 16.26 2.12
N ASP A 246 2.93 16.84 1.02
CA ASP A 246 4.05 16.31 0.22
C ASP A 246 5.38 16.30 1.00
N VAL A 247 5.67 17.37 1.75
CA VAL A 247 6.89 17.51 2.58
C VAL A 247 6.77 16.67 3.86
N CYS A 248 5.56 16.58 4.41
CA CYS A 248 5.29 15.85 5.63
C CYS A 248 5.18 14.33 5.43
N SER A 249 5.02 13.86 4.19
CA SER A 249 4.78 12.45 3.85
C SER A 249 5.84 11.51 4.44
N ASN A 250 7.11 11.90 4.35
CA ASN A 250 8.30 11.17 4.84
C ASN A 250 8.88 11.75 6.14
N CYS A 251 8.13 12.61 6.83
CA CYS A 251 8.58 13.22 8.07
C CYS A 251 8.53 12.22 9.22
N LYS A 252 9.65 11.98 9.91
CA LYS A 252 9.72 11.10 11.09
C LYS A 252 8.84 11.56 12.25
N PHE A 253 8.50 12.84 12.30
CA PHE A 253 7.59 13.43 13.30
C PHE A 253 6.12 13.42 12.86
N ARG A 254 5.79 12.85 11.69
CA ARG A 254 4.41 12.81 11.18
C ARG A 254 3.48 12.09 12.14
N ALA A 255 3.89 10.95 12.69
CA ALA A 255 3.13 10.17 13.67
C ALA A 255 2.78 10.98 14.93
N VAL A 256 3.63 11.94 15.29
CA VAL A 256 3.44 12.83 16.44
C VAL A 256 2.50 13.99 16.08
N CYS A 257 2.82 14.72 15.01
CA CYS A 257 2.14 15.96 14.64
C CYS A 257 0.77 15.75 13.97
N ARG A 258 0.60 14.64 13.26
CA ARG A 258 -0.63 14.25 12.54
C ARG A 258 -1.23 12.99 13.14
N PHE A 259 -1.14 12.85 14.47
CA PHE A 259 -1.79 11.75 15.17
C PHE A 259 -3.30 11.76 14.90
N GLU A 260 -3.82 10.63 14.42
CA GLU A 260 -5.25 10.44 14.18
C GLU A 260 -5.78 9.39 15.17
N ASN A 261 -6.84 9.74 15.90
CA ASN A 261 -7.56 8.77 16.71
C ASN A 261 -8.36 7.83 15.81
N ALA A 262 -8.45 6.56 16.17
CA ALA A 262 -9.32 5.63 15.46
C ALA A 262 -10.77 6.13 15.46
N PRO A 263 -11.50 5.95 14.36
CA PRO A 263 -12.92 6.24 14.33
C PRO A 263 -13.65 5.33 15.33
N LYS A 264 -14.60 5.88 16.08
CA LYS A 264 -15.42 5.09 17.00
C LYS A 264 -16.52 4.38 16.22
N ALA A 265 -16.52 3.05 16.27
CA ALA A 265 -17.60 2.25 15.73
C ALA A 265 -18.92 2.53 16.45
N ILE A 266 -20.03 2.38 15.74
CA ILE A 266 -21.37 2.44 16.31
C ILE A 266 -21.73 1.05 16.85
N GLU A 267 -22.27 0.96 18.07
CA GLU A 267 -22.96 -0.25 18.51
C GLU A 267 -24.27 -0.37 17.72
N GLU A 268 -24.24 -1.10 16.61
CA GLU A 268 -25.45 -1.38 15.85
C GLU A 268 -26.20 -2.54 16.51
N VAL A 269 -27.36 -2.25 17.10
CA VAL A 269 -28.36 -3.30 17.36
C VAL A 269 -28.91 -3.69 15.99
N LYS A 270 -28.31 -4.70 15.35
CA LYS A 270 -28.86 -5.27 14.12
C LYS A 270 -30.33 -5.59 14.38
N ALA A 271 -31.23 -4.89 13.70
CA ALA A 271 -32.64 -5.23 13.76
C ALA A 271 -32.76 -6.67 13.23
N LYS A 272 -33.13 -7.61 14.11
CA LYS A 272 -33.52 -8.96 13.70
C LYS A 272 -34.64 -8.76 12.69
N THR A 273 -34.35 -8.92 11.40
CA THR A 273 -35.38 -8.85 10.38
C THR A 273 -36.31 -10.02 10.69
N PRO A 274 -37.56 -9.78 11.10
CA PRO A 274 -38.43 -10.87 11.47
C PRO A 274 -38.58 -11.78 10.24
N ALA A 275 -38.28 -13.07 10.37
CA ALA A 275 -38.43 -14.03 9.28
C ALA A 275 -39.91 -14.19 8.80
N ASN A 276 -40.84 -13.48 9.43
CA ASN A 276 -42.28 -13.53 9.17
C ASN A 276 -42.80 -12.27 8.48
N VAL A 277 -42.31 -11.95 7.27
CA VAL A 277 -43.11 -11.42 6.13
C VAL A 277 -42.31 -11.63 4.83
N MET A 278 -42.06 -12.88 4.39
CA MET A 278 -41.37 -13.12 3.12
C MET A 278 -42.34 -13.53 2.01
N ASN A 279 -42.75 -12.55 1.20
CA ASN A 279 -43.32 -12.84 -0.13
C ASN A 279 -42.18 -13.29 -1.07
N LEU A 280 -41.80 -14.57 -0.95
CA LEU A 280 -40.84 -15.18 -1.88
C LEU A 280 -41.45 -15.33 -3.26
N THR A 281 -40.67 -15.01 -4.29
CA THR A 281 -41.02 -15.32 -5.69
C THR A 281 -41.01 -16.83 -5.91
N GLU A 282 -41.73 -17.30 -6.94
CA GLU A 282 -41.74 -18.73 -7.27
C GLU A 282 -40.35 -19.28 -7.61
N ASP A 283 -39.50 -18.50 -8.27
CA ASP A 283 -38.14 -18.95 -8.59
C ASP A 283 -37.23 -19.00 -7.35
N GLN A 284 -37.40 -18.08 -6.39
CA GLN A 284 -36.75 -18.19 -5.08
C GLN A 284 -37.20 -19.47 -4.34
N LYS A 285 -38.51 -19.79 -4.35
CA LYS A 285 -39.03 -21.02 -3.72
C LYS A 285 -38.45 -22.29 -4.38
N LYS A 286 -38.36 -22.32 -5.71
CA LYS A 286 -37.75 -23.45 -6.43
C LYS A 286 -36.27 -23.62 -6.08
N ALA A 287 -35.52 -22.52 -6.05
CA ALA A 287 -34.11 -22.52 -5.65
C ALA A 287 -33.89 -23.03 -4.22
N ILE A 288 -34.73 -22.59 -3.26
CA ILE A 288 -34.67 -23.05 -1.86
C ILE A 288 -34.93 -24.56 -1.77
N ARG A 289 -35.89 -25.09 -2.54
CA ARG A 289 -36.31 -26.51 -2.48
C ARG A 289 -35.44 -27.46 -3.30
N PHE A 290 -34.52 -26.96 -4.12
CA PHE A 290 -33.68 -27.79 -4.97
C PHE A 290 -32.82 -28.74 -4.13
N GLU A 291 -32.87 -30.04 -4.36
CA GLU A 291 -32.21 -31.02 -3.47
C GLU A 291 -31.21 -31.93 -4.19
N TYR A 292 -31.39 -32.18 -5.50
CA TYR A 292 -30.63 -33.17 -6.25
C TYR A 292 -30.06 -32.59 -7.55
N GLY A 293 -28.81 -32.93 -7.86
CA GLY A 293 -28.13 -32.56 -9.11
C GLY A 293 -27.37 -31.24 -9.03
N VAL A 294 -27.09 -30.64 -10.18
CA VAL A 294 -26.33 -29.38 -10.29
C VAL A 294 -27.28 -28.23 -10.64
N ALA A 295 -27.20 -27.12 -9.90
CA ALA A 295 -27.94 -25.91 -10.16
C ALA A 295 -27.05 -24.67 -10.26
N ARG A 296 -27.43 -23.74 -11.13
CA ARG A 296 -26.88 -22.39 -11.21
C ARG A 296 -27.99 -21.39 -10.94
N ILE A 297 -27.78 -20.51 -9.97
CA ILE A 297 -28.67 -19.39 -9.68
C ILE A 297 -28.09 -18.13 -10.31
N ASN A 298 -28.78 -17.63 -11.34
CA ASN A 298 -28.49 -16.36 -11.98
C ASN A 298 -29.25 -15.27 -11.25
N ALA A 299 -28.63 -14.70 -10.24
CA ALA A 299 -29.27 -13.73 -9.37
C ALA A 299 -28.80 -12.33 -9.71
N VAL A 300 -29.73 -11.39 -9.89
CA VAL A 300 -29.37 -10.00 -10.09
C VAL A 300 -28.97 -9.31 -8.78
N ALA A 301 -28.32 -8.15 -8.87
CA ALA A 301 -28.08 -7.28 -7.72
C ALA A 301 -29.37 -7.06 -6.92
N GLY A 302 -29.31 -7.19 -5.58
CA GLY A 302 -30.46 -6.98 -4.70
C GLY A 302 -31.57 -8.03 -4.80
N ALA A 303 -31.31 -9.22 -5.37
CA ALA A 303 -32.32 -10.28 -5.51
C ALA A 303 -32.57 -11.13 -4.26
N GLY A 304 -31.92 -10.81 -3.14
CA GLY A 304 -31.99 -11.61 -1.93
C GLY A 304 -31.19 -12.93 -2.02
N LYS A 305 -30.05 -12.94 -2.73
CA LYS A 305 -29.14 -14.10 -2.84
C LYS A 305 -28.87 -14.77 -1.49
N THR A 306 -28.39 -13.97 -0.54
CA THR A 306 -28.02 -14.41 0.81
C THR A 306 -29.22 -14.97 1.59
N MET A 307 -30.41 -14.39 1.40
CA MET A 307 -31.65 -14.91 1.98
C MET A 307 -32.01 -16.28 1.39
N VAL A 308 -31.98 -16.43 0.07
CA VAL A 308 -32.24 -17.71 -0.62
C VAL A 308 -31.28 -18.79 -0.16
N LEU A 309 -29.99 -18.47 -0.02
CA LEU A 309 -28.97 -19.40 0.47
C LEU A 309 -29.21 -19.80 1.93
N GLY A 310 -29.46 -18.82 2.80
CA GLY A 310 -29.79 -19.09 4.21
C GLY A 310 -31.02 -19.99 4.36
N MET A 311 -32.11 -19.66 3.67
CA MET A 311 -33.34 -20.45 3.70
C MET A 311 -33.16 -21.85 3.09
N ARG A 312 -32.32 -22.00 2.06
CA ARG A 312 -31.96 -23.30 1.49
C ARG A 312 -31.27 -24.18 2.52
N VAL A 313 -30.27 -23.65 3.24
CA VAL A 313 -29.56 -24.40 4.29
C VAL A 313 -30.56 -24.82 5.37
N THR A 314 -31.44 -23.92 5.81
CA THR A 314 -32.51 -24.26 6.76
C THR A 314 -33.44 -25.36 6.23
N GLU A 315 -33.80 -25.33 4.95
CA GLU A 315 -34.66 -26.36 4.33
C GLU A 315 -33.98 -27.73 4.24
N LEU A 316 -32.66 -27.77 3.97
CA LEU A 316 -31.89 -29.01 4.03
C LEU A 316 -31.84 -29.57 5.45
N LEU A 317 -31.60 -28.73 6.46
CA LEU A 317 -31.61 -29.15 7.87
C LEU A 317 -32.98 -29.67 8.32
N LYS A 318 -34.09 -29.10 7.82
CA LYS A 318 -35.45 -29.62 8.05
C LYS A 318 -35.68 -31.02 7.49
N LYS A 319 -34.92 -31.42 6.47
CA LYS A 319 -34.94 -32.75 5.86
C LYS A 319 -33.97 -33.73 6.54
N GLU A 320 -33.49 -33.40 7.74
CA GLU A 320 -32.62 -34.24 8.57
C GLU A 320 -31.20 -34.44 8.02
N TYR A 321 -30.76 -33.64 7.04
CA TYR A 321 -29.34 -33.54 6.71
C TYR A 321 -28.57 -32.93 7.89
N LYS A 322 -27.38 -33.46 8.18
CA LYS A 322 -26.55 -32.96 9.29
C LYS A 322 -25.78 -31.70 8.86
N PRO A 323 -25.46 -30.76 9.77
CA PRO A 323 -24.67 -29.57 9.45
C PRO A 323 -23.35 -29.88 8.73
N GLU A 324 -22.62 -30.91 9.18
CA GLU A 324 -21.36 -31.35 8.57
C GLU A 324 -21.50 -31.92 7.15
N GLU A 325 -22.72 -32.25 6.71
CA GLU A 325 -23.00 -32.71 5.33
C GLU A 325 -23.23 -31.55 4.35
N ILE A 326 -23.25 -30.30 4.85
CA ILE A 326 -23.52 -29.08 4.08
C ILE A 326 -22.27 -28.20 4.08
N CYS A 327 -21.77 -27.89 2.87
CA CYS A 327 -20.63 -27.01 2.66
C CYS A 327 -21.06 -25.75 1.91
N VAL A 328 -20.87 -24.59 2.54
CA VAL A 328 -21.14 -23.25 2.00
C VAL A 328 -19.81 -22.54 1.80
N LEU A 329 -19.51 -22.21 0.55
CA LEU A 329 -18.27 -21.54 0.15
C LEU A 329 -18.54 -20.12 -0.31
N SER A 330 -17.79 -19.18 0.25
CA SER A 330 -17.81 -17.76 -0.14
C SER A 330 -16.43 -17.31 -0.65
N PHE A 331 -16.38 -16.21 -1.40
CA PHE A 331 -15.12 -15.68 -1.93
C PHE A 331 -14.26 -14.94 -0.88
N THR A 332 -14.87 -14.33 0.14
CA THR A 332 -14.16 -13.57 1.18
C THR A 332 -14.56 -14.03 2.58
N ASN A 333 -13.64 -13.88 3.54
CA ASN A 333 -13.91 -14.24 4.94
C ASN A 333 -15.10 -13.44 5.51
N ALA A 334 -15.21 -12.15 5.16
CA ALA A 334 -16.34 -11.32 5.57
C ALA A 334 -17.68 -11.86 5.04
N ALA A 335 -17.74 -12.29 3.78
CA ALA A 335 -18.94 -12.88 3.21
C ALA A 335 -19.27 -14.25 3.84
N ALA A 336 -18.26 -15.06 4.18
CA ALA A 336 -18.46 -16.31 4.90
C ALA A 336 -19.01 -16.07 6.33
N GLU A 337 -18.40 -15.15 7.10
CA GLU A 337 -18.85 -14.77 8.45
C GLU A 337 -20.28 -14.23 8.44
N GLU A 338 -20.60 -13.36 7.49
CA GLU A 338 -21.94 -12.81 7.31
C GLU A 338 -22.95 -13.91 6.95
N MET A 339 -22.61 -14.80 6.01
CA MET A 339 -23.47 -15.92 5.61
C MET A 339 -23.74 -16.87 6.78
N THR A 340 -22.70 -17.23 7.54
CA THR A 340 -22.82 -18.08 8.74
C THR A 340 -23.76 -17.45 9.76
N THR A 341 -23.59 -16.16 10.05
CA THR A 341 -24.45 -15.43 10.99
C THR A 341 -25.91 -15.44 10.53
N ARG A 342 -26.16 -15.15 9.26
CA ARG A 342 -27.52 -15.15 8.70
C ARG A 342 -28.15 -16.54 8.71
N ILE A 343 -27.39 -17.59 8.39
CA ILE A 343 -27.87 -18.98 8.49
C ILE A 343 -28.27 -19.30 9.92
N LYS A 344 -27.45 -18.93 10.92
CA LYS A 344 -27.77 -19.09 12.34
C LYS A 344 -29.09 -18.39 12.70
N ASP A 345 -29.25 -17.13 12.30
CA ASP A 345 -30.49 -16.37 12.53
C ASP A 345 -31.73 -17.03 11.89
N TYR A 346 -31.62 -17.52 10.65
CA TYR A 346 -32.73 -18.19 9.96
C TYR A 346 -33.07 -19.53 10.61
N VAL A 347 -32.08 -20.31 11.00
CA VAL A 347 -32.28 -21.60 11.68
C VAL A 347 -32.94 -21.39 13.03
N GLU A 348 -32.44 -20.47 13.86
CA GLU A 348 -33.04 -20.13 15.16
C GLU A 348 -34.50 -19.67 15.03
N THR A 349 -34.82 -18.91 13.97
CA THR A 349 -36.16 -18.37 13.77
C THR A 349 -37.13 -19.39 13.18
N LEU A 350 -36.69 -20.21 12.22
CA LEU A 350 -37.57 -21.09 11.42
C LEU A 350 -37.65 -22.52 11.95
N ILE A 351 -36.66 -22.97 12.74
CA ILE A 351 -36.62 -24.27 13.43
C ILE A 351 -36.09 -24.11 14.87
N PRO A 352 -36.80 -23.33 15.72
CA PRO A 352 -36.37 -23.07 17.09
C PRO A 352 -36.28 -24.37 17.90
N ASN A 353 -35.34 -24.43 18.85
CA ASN A 353 -35.10 -25.58 19.74
C ASN A 353 -34.82 -26.91 19.02
N SER A 354 -34.27 -26.86 17.81
CA SER A 354 -33.97 -28.06 17.00
C SER A 354 -32.83 -28.92 17.57
N GLY A 355 -32.01 -28.40 18.48
CA GLY A 355 -30.82 -29.09 19.01
C GLY A 355 -29.72 -29.29 17.97
N ILE A 356 -29.82 -28.64 16.80
CA ILE A 356 -28.84 -28.72 15.72
C ILE A 356 -27.60 -27.90 16.10
N ASP A 357 -26.46 -28.56 16.12
CA ASP A 357 -25.16 -27.94 16.36
C ASP A 357 -24.62 -27.29 15.08
N LEU A 358 -24.92 -26.01 14.89
CA LEU A 358 -24.52 -25.25 13.70
C LEU A 358 -23.02 -24.95 13.62
N ASP A 359 -22.25 -25.18 14.69
CA ASP A 359 -20.79 -24.98 14.66
C ASP A 359 -20.08 -26.08 13.83
N LYS A 360 -20.80 -27.16 13.51
CA LYS A 360 -20.36 -28.21 12.57
C LYS A 360 -20.65 -27.89 11.10
N LEU A 361 -21.41 -26.83 10.80
CA LEU A 361 -21.66 -26.40 9.43
C LEU A 361 -20.35 -25.94 8.79
N ILE A 362 -20.02 -26.47 7.62
CA ILE A 362 -18.82 -26.04 6.89
C ILE A 362 -19.17 -24.77 6.12
N SER A 363 -18.98 -23.59 6.74
CA SER A 363 -19.24 -22.29 6.11
C SER A 363 -17.97 -21.43 6.14
N THR A 364 -17.27 -21.36 5.00
CA THR A 364 -15.91 -20.80 4.92
C THR A 364 -15.56 -20.31 3.51
N THR A 365 -14.33 -19.88 3.28
CA THR A 365 -13.80 -19.57 1.95
C THR A 365 -13.12 -20.78 1.30
N PHE A 366 -12.82 -20.70 0.00
CA PHE A 366 -12.00 -21.73 -0.66
C PHE A 366 -10.65 -21.94 0.04
N ASN A 367 -9.98 -20.86 0.41
CA ASN A 367 -8.74 -20.89 1.19
C ASN A 367 -8.94 -21.47 2.58
N GLY A 368 -10.03 -21.12 3.28
CA GLY A 368 -10.36 -21.68 4.58
C GLY A 368 -10.63 -23.18 4.54
N LEU A 369 -11.38 -23.66 3.54
CA LEU A 369 -11.58 -25.09 3.30
C LEU A 369 -10.25 -25.78 2.96
N GLY A 370 -9.44 -25.18 2.08
CA GLY A 370 -8.14 -25.72 1.72
C GLY A 370 -7.20 -25.83 2.92
N ASN A 371 -7.20 -24.82 3.80
CA ASN A 371 -6.43 -24.85 5.04
C ASN A 371 -6.85 -25.99 5.97
N ASP A 372 -8.16 -26.23 6.14
CA ASP A 372 -8.67 -27.35 6.95
C ASP A 372 -8.22 -28.72 6.38
N ILE A 373 -8.34 -28.90 5.06
CA ILE A 373 -7.92 -30.13 4.37
C ILE A 373 -6.40 -30.34 4.49
N ILE A 374 -5.60 -29.29 4.25
CA ILE A 374 -4.14 -29.33 4.33
C ILE A 374 -3.70 -29.61 5.78
N SER A 375 -4.32 -28.97 6.76
CA SER A 375 -4.00 -29.21 8.18
C SER A 375 -4.20 -30.66 8.62
N LYS A 376 -5.12 -31.39 7.97
CA LYS A 376 -5.37 -32.82 8.21
C LYS A 376 -4.44 -33.74 7.41
N CYS A 377 -3.88 -33.26 6.29
CA CYS A 377 -3.16 -34.07 5.31
C CYS A 377 -1.73 -33.58 5.00
N TYR A 378 -1.18 -32.66 5.79
CA TYR A 378 0.06 -31.93 5.47
C TYR A 378 1.27 -32.84 5.22
N SER A 379 1.32 -34.01 5.87
CA SER A 379 2.44 -34.95 5.73
C SER A 379 2.57 -35.53 4.31
N TYR A 380 1.47 -35.63 3.55
CA TYR A 380 1.50 -36.05 2.14
C TYR A 380 2.13 -35.01 1.22
N LEU A 381 2.16 -33.73 1.65
CA LEU A 381 2.71 -32.60 0.90
C LEU A 381 4.18 -32.32 1.25
N GLY A 382 4.79 -33.13 2.12
CA GLY A 382 6.19 -32.99 2.52
C GLY A 382 6.43 -32.10 3.74
N PHE A 383 5.38 -31.54 4.35
CA PHE A 383 5.51 -30.75 5.57
C PHE A 383 5.80 -31.64 6.79
N THR A 384 6.57 -31.11 7.73
CA THR A 384 6.93 -31.80 8.99
C THR A 384 5.97 -31.48 10.14
N SER A 385 5.23 -30.37 10.04
CA SER A 385 4.17 -29.96 10.96
C SER A 385 3.07 -29.22 10.18
N VAL A 386 1.97 -28.88 10.85
CA VAL A 386 0.88 -28.12 10.22
C VAL A 386 1.44 -26.79 9.68
N PRO A 387 1.36 -26.55 8.36
CA PRO A 387 1.96 -25.37 7.76
C PRO A 387 1.21 -24.09 8.13
N MET A 388 1.95 -22.99 8.24
CA MET A 388 1.42 -21.66 8.51
C MET A 388 1.40 -20.83 7.23
N LEU A 389 0.41 -19.95 7.09
CA LEU A 389 0.43 -18.97 6.02
C LEU A 389 1.61 -18.01 6.21
N ILE A 390 2.42 -17.81 5.17
CA ILE A 390 3.56 -16.90 5.25
C ILE A 390 3.12 -15.44 5.23
N GLU A 391 3.66 -14.66 6.15
CA GLU A 391 3.46 -13.20 6.21
C GLU A 391 4.28 -12.50 5.13
N GLU A 392 3.77 -11.39 4.59
CA GLU A 392 4.37 -10.69 3.44
C GLU A 392 5.82 -10.23 3.72
N GLY A 393 6.11 -9.79 4.94
CA GLY A 393 7.46 -9.40 5.33
C GLY A 393 8.46 -10.56 5.30
N GLU A 394 8.04 -11.75 5.77
CA GLU A 394 8.90 -12.95 5.77
C GLU A 394 9.06 -13.51 4.36
N ARG A 395 7.99 -13.48 3.57
CA ARG A 395 8.02 -13.78 2.14
C ARG A 395 9.04 -12.91 1.40
N MET A 396 8.97 -11.60 1.58
CA MET A 396 9.90 -10.66 0.94
C MET A 396 11.34 -10.87 1.38
N ARG A 397 11.58 -11.19 2.66
CA ARG A 397 12.91 -11.54 3.19
C ARG A 397 13.49 -12.77 2.49
N ILE A 398 12.72 -13.84 2.35
CA ILE A 398 13.20 -15.06 1.67
C ILE A 398 13.51 -14.77 0.19
N ILE A 399 12.63 -14.05 -0.50
CA ILE A 399 12.87 -13.69 -1.91
C ILE A 399 14.11 -12.79 -2.04
N GLU A 400 14.31 -11.83 -1.13
CA GLU A 400 15.50 -10.98 -1.11
C GLU A 400 16.80 -11.79 -0.95
N GLU A 401 16.81 -12.73 -0.01
CA GLU A 401 17.93 -13.64 0.25
C GLU A 401 18.30 -14.42 -1.02
N LEU A 402 17.30 -15.01 -1.69
CA LEU A 402 17.48 -15.78 -2.92
C LEU A 402 17.95 -14.91 -4.09
N VAL A 403 17.29 -13.77 -4.33
CA VAL A 403 17.63 -12.85 -5.44
C VAL A 403 19.02 -12.23 -5.23
N SER A 404 19.45 -12.04 -3.99
CA SER A 404 20.78 -11.51 -3.67
C SER A 404 21.89 -12.55 -3.74
N SER A 405 21.56 -13.85 -3.74
CA SER A 405 22.54 -14.94 -3.81
C SER A 405 23.18 -15.12 -5.18
N VAL A 406 22.45 -14.77 -6.26
CA VAL A 406 22.88 -14.93 -7.65
C VAL A 406 22.42 -13.73 -8.49
N GLU A 407 23.24 -13.30 -9.44
CA GLU A 407 22.87 -12.21 -10.34
C GLU A 407 21.88 -12.68 -11.41
N VAL A 408 20.68 -12.09 -11.37
CA VAL A 408 19.62 -12.27 -12.35
C VAL A 408 19.65 -11.11 -13.35
N PRO A 409 19.95 -11.35 -14.64
CA PRO A 409 19.99 -10.32 -15.67
C PRO A 409 18.66 -9.60 -15.79
N GLY A 410 18.72 -8.29 -15.95
CA GLY A 410 17.56 -7.43 -16.12
C GLY A 410 16.89 -6.97 -14.81
N LEU A 411 17.28 -7.51 -13.65
CA LEU A 411 16.84 -6.99 -12.36
C LEU A 411 17.65 -5.76 -11.93
N ASN A 412 16.97 -4.79 -11.32
CA ASN A 412 17.59 -3.57 -10.82
C ASN A 412 18.03 -3.73 -9.35
N TYR A 413 19.23 -4.31 -9.15
CA TYR A 413 19.84 -4.48 -7.83
C TYR A 413 20.16 -3.15 -7.14
N ARG A 414 20.49 -2.10 -7.89
CA ARG A 414 20.79 -0.77 -7.34
C ARG A 414 19.63 -0.12 -6.61
N ASN A 415 18.40 -0.54 -6.95
CA ASN A 415 17.17 -0.09 -6.31
C ASN A 415 16.34 -1.30 -5.90
N LEU A 416 16.97 -2.34 -5.34
CA LEU A 416 16.37 -3.66 -5.13
C LEU A 416 14.94 -3.61 -4.57
N LYS A 417 14.72 -2.81 -3.52
CA LYS A 417 13.45 -2.69 -2.78
C LYS A 417 12.50 -1.60 -3.30
N ALA A 418 12.87 -0.81 -4.30
CA ALA A 418 12.07 0.33 -4.76
C ALA A 418 10.72 -0.12 -5.34
N ASN A 419 9.61 0.48 -4.87
CA ASN A 419 8.25 0.14 -5.31
C ASN A 419 7.46 1.37 -5.79
N GLU A 420 8.10 2.30 -6.48
CA GLU A 420 7.46 3.52 -6.97
C GLU A 420 6.66 3.30 -8.26
N ALA A 421 5.74 4.20 -8.60
CA ALA A 421 4.89 4.07 -9.79
C ALA A 421 5.68 3.87 -11.10
N TYR A 422 6.85 4.50 -11.21
CA TYR A 422 7.71 4.48 -12.41
C TYR A 422 9.04 3.73 -12.22
N LEU A 423 9.32 3.25 -11.02
CA LEU A 423 10.57 2.56 -10.70
C LEU A 423 10.27 1.37 -9.79
N LYS A 424 10.43 0.17 -10.36
CA LYS A 424 10.33 -1.10 -9.63
C LYS A 424 11.71 -1.73 -9.53
N GLY A 425 12.09 -2.08 -8.31
CA GLY A 425 13.35 -2.72 -7.98
C GLY A 425 13.41 -4.19 -8.36
N GLY A 426 14.61 -4.77 -8.29
CA GLY A 426 14.82 -6.19 -8.57
C GLY A 426 13.94 -7.13 -7.73
N LEU A 427 13.79 -6.86 -6.43
CA LEU A 427 12.99 -7.67 -5.52
C LEU A 427 11.49 -7.61 -5.85
N VAL A 428 10.99 -6.39 -6.14
CA VAL A 428 9.57 -6.20 -6.49
C VAL A 428 9.23 -6.90 -7.81
N ILE A 429 10.14 -6.88 -8.79
CA ILE A 429 9.97 -7.60 -10.05
C ILE A 429 10.00 -9.12 -9.82
N ALA A 430 10.98 -9.61 -9.06
CA ALA A 430 11.10 -11.04 -8.74
C ALA A 430 9.85 -11.55 -8.02
N LYS A 431 9.36 -10.83 -7.00
CA LYS A 431 8.10 -11.11 -6.30
C LYS A 431 6.92 -11.25 -7.26
N LYS A 432 6.71 -10.25 -8.13
CA LYS A 432 5.62 -10.28 -9.12
C LYS A 432 5.73 -11.47 -10.08
N ILE A 433 6.94 -11.83 -10.49
CA ILE A 433 7.15 -13.00 -11.35
C ILE A 433 6.87 -14.30 -10.59
N PHE A 434 7.25 -14.40 -9.31
CA PHE A 434 6.90 -15.54 -8.45
C PHE A 434 5.38 -15.66 -8.27
N ASP A 435 4.67 -14.55 -8.07
CA ASP A 435 3.20 -14.51 -8.02
C ASP A 435 2.59 -15.09 -9.31
N ILE A 436 3.12 -14.68 -10.48
CA ILE A 436 2.66 -15.16 -11.79
C ILE A 436 2.97 -16.66 -11.95
N PHE A 437 4.18 -17.11 -11.62
CA PHE A 437 4.58 -18.51 -11.69
C PHE A 437 3.69 -19.38 -10.83
N LYS A 438 3.49 -19.01 -9.55
CA LYS A 438 2.69 -19.78 -8.59
C LYS A 438 1.21 -19.79 -8.95
N SER A 439 0.63 -18.64 -9.28
CA SER A 439 -0.79 -18.55 -9.63
C SER A 439 -1.14 -19.37 -10.87
N ASN A 440 -0.21 -19.52 -11.81
CA ASN A 440 -0.43 -20.21 -13.09
C ASN A 440 0.25 -21.58 -13.18
N ARG A 441 0.87 -22.05 -12.09
CA ARG A 441 1.62 -23.32 -12.03
C ARG A 441 2.62 -23.48 -13.18
N ILE A 442 3.37 -22.41 -13.46
CA ILE A 442 4.40 -22.41 -14.50
C ILE A 442 5.58 -23.26 -14.02
N VAL A 443 5.92 -24.30 -14.78
CA VAL A 443 7.00 -25.25 -14.45
C VAL A 443 8.19 -25.17 -15.40
N SER A 444 8.03 -24.51 -16.54
CA SER A 444 9.07 -24.40 -17.59
C SER A 444 8.97 -23.07 -18.31
N ILE A 445 10.10 -22.53 -18.75
CA ILE A 445 10.16 -21.27 -19.50
C ILE A 445 10.24 -21.56 -21.00
N THR A 446 9.16 -21.24 -21.71
CA THR A 446 9.07 -21.24 -23.18
C THR A 446 8.86 -19.82 -23.71
N ASP A 447 8.85 -19.64 -25.03
CA ASP A 447 8.58 -18.33 -25.63
C ASP A 447 7.13 -17.88 -25.37
N GLU A 448 6.17 -18.81 -25.35
CA GLU A 448 4.78 -18.54 -24.95
C GLU A 448 4.68 -18.14 -23.47
N THR A 449 5.48 -18.78 -22.62
CA THR A 449 5.54 -18.44 -21.18
C THR A 449 6.10 -17.04 -20.99
N LEU A 450 7.16 -16.69 -21.73
CA LEU A 450 7.73 -15.33 -21.72
C LEU A 450 6.67 -14.32 -22.14
N GLU A 451 5.97 -14.53 -23.26
CA GLU A 451 4.91 -13.62 -23.71
C GLU A 451 3.79 -13.48 -22.66
N PHE A 452 3.37 -14.60 -22.06
CA PHE A 452 2.36 -14.63 -21.01
C PHE A 452 2.78 -13.81 -19.78
N VAL A 453 3.99 -14.04 -19.26
CA VAL A 453 4.54 -13.30 -18.11
C VAL A 453 4.65 -11.82 -18.45
N LEU A 454 5.20 -11.46 -19.62
CA LEU A 454 5.33 -10.07 -20.06
C LEU A 454 3.97 -9.38 -20.23
N LYS A 455 2.90 -10.11 -20.56
CA LYS A 455 1.53 -9.58 -20.66
C LYS A 455 0.92 -9.32 -19.28
N LYS A 456 1.17 -10.21 -18.31
CA LYS A 456 0.69 -10.09 -16.91
C LYS A 456 1.50 -9.10 -16.08
N LEU A 457 2.76 -8.87 -16.45
CA LEU A 457 3.66 -7.98 -15.73
C LEU A 457 3.31 -6.51 -16.02
N ASP A 458 2.58 -5.88 -15.10
CA ASP A 458 2.18 -4.46 -15.17
C ASP A 458 3.28 -3.51 -14.66
N VAL A 459 4.53 -3.73 -15.11
CA VAL A 459 5.69 -2.88 -14.79
C VAL A 459 6.58 -2.72 -16.02
N ASP A 460 7.61 -1.86 -15.97
CA ASP A 460 8.58 -1.77 -17.07
C ASP A 460 9.26 -3.14 -17.26
N LYS A 461 9.08 -3.68 -18.47
CA LYS A 461 9.45 -5.05 -18.85
C LYS A 461 10.55 -5.10 -19.91
N LYS A 462 11.14 -3.95 -20.27
CA LYS A 462 12.16 -3.85 -21.34
C LYS A 462 13.36 -4.76 -21.12
N ASN A 463 13.73 -4.99 -19.87
CA ASN A 463 14.93 -5.76 -19.51
C ASN A 463 14.59 -7.21 -19.10
N ILE A 464 13.32 -7.61 -19.16
CA ILE A 464 12.91 -8.96 -18.77
C ILE A 464 12.99 -9.86 -20.00
N THR A 465 13.94 -10.80 -19.97
CA THR A 465 14.24 -11.71 -21.08
C THR A 465 13.91 -13.15 -20.70
N ARG A 466 14.05 -14.08 -21.65
CA ARG A 466 13.97 -15.51 -21.38
C ARG A 466 15.00 -15.95 -20.33
N GLU A 467 16.24 -15.50 -20.44
CA GLU A 467 17.30 -15.80 -19.47
C GLU A 467 16.95 -15.30 -18.06
N THR A 468 16.34 -14.11 -17.98
CA THR A 468 15.82 -13.56 -16.71
C THR A 468 14.81 -14.53 -16.08
N LEU A 469 13.84 -15.00 -16.85
CA LEU A 469 12.81 -15.91 -16.36
C LEU A 469 13.36 -17.29 -16.01
N GLU A 470 14.32 -17.81 -16.78
CA GLU A 470 14.97 -19.10 -16.50
C GLU A 470 15.73 -19.07 -15.16
N LYS A 471 16.48 -18.00 -14.89
CA LYS A 471 17.14 -17.84 -13.58
C LYS A 471 16.14 -17.63 -12.44
N LEU A 472 15.10 -16.83 -12.65
CA LEU A 472 14.04 -16.67 -11.65
C LEU A 472 13.25 -17.95 -11.40
N MET A 473 13.09 -18.83 -12.39
CA MET A 473 12.46 -20.14 -12.20
C MET A 473 13.26 -21.03 -11.24
N LEU A 474 14.59 -21.03 -11.35
CA LEU A 474 15.45 -21.77 -10.41
C LEU A 474 15.32 -21.23 -8.98
N LEU A 475 15.33 -19.89 -8.82
CA LEU A 475 15.13 -19.27 -7.51
C LEU A 475 13.72 -19.53 -6.96
N TYR A 476 12.70 -19.55 -7.83
CA TYR A 476 11.32 -19.87 -7.47
C TYR A 476 11.16 -21.32 -6.98
N GLN A 477 11.89 -22.26 -7.59
CA GLN A 477 11.91 -23.65 -7.13
C GLN A 477 12.54 -23.76 -5.73
N GLU A 478 13.67 -23.09 -5.50
CA GLU A 478 14.30 -23.07 -4.17
C GLU A 478 13.41 -22.36 -3.14
N TYR A 479 12.72 -21.30 -3.54
CA TYR A 479 11.72 -20.61 -2.71
C TYR A 479 10.62 -21.56 -2.23
N ASN A 480 9.99 -22.30 -3.14
CA ASN A 480 8.94 -23.27 -2.77
C ASN A 480 9.47 -24.39 -1.86
N LYS A 481 10.71 -24.84 -2.09
CA LYS A 481 11.35 -25.82 -1.22
C LYS A 481 11.54 -25.28 0.19
N LYS A 482 12.03 -24.04 0.32
CA LYS A 482 12.21 -23.36 1.60
C LYS A 482 10.89 -23.16 2.35
N LEU A 483 9.80 -22.84 1.63
CA LEU A 483 8.46 -22.81 2.21
C LEU A 483 8.11 -24.17 2.85
N ILE A 484 8.32 -25.29 2.16
CA ILE A 484 8.03 -26.62 2.71
C ILE A 484 8.92 -26.93 3.93
N GLU A 485 10.23 -26.69 3.83
CA GLU A 485 11.20 -26.95 4.90
C GLU A 485 10.90 -26.16 6.17
N GLU A 486 10.46 -24.91 6.03
CA GLU A 486 10.11 -24.03 7.15
C GLU A 486 8.63 -24.16 7.60
N ASN A 487 7.86 -25.06 6.99
CA ASN A 487 6.42 -25.26 7.23
C ASN A 487 5.58 -24.00 6.97
N TYR A 488 5.88 -23.31 5.87
CA TYR A 488 5.12 -22.19 5.33
C TYR A 488 4.37 -22.56 4.05
N LEU A 489 3.29 -21.83 3.78
CA LEU A 489 2.58 -21.86 2.50
C LEU A 489 2.02 -20.48 2.15
N GLU A 490 1.69 -20.25 0.88
CA GLU A 490 0.97 -19.06 0.42
C GLU A 490 -0.52 -19.35 0.16
N TYR A 491 -1.34 -18.30 0.02
CA TYR A 491 -2.75 -18.45 -0.36
C TYR A 491 -2.95 -19.22 -1.67
N ALA A 492 -2.09 -19.01 -2.66
CA ALA A 492 -2.16 -19.74 -3.92
C ALA A 492 -1.81 -21.23 -3.74
N ASP A 493 -0.92 -21.56 -2.79
CA ASP A 493 -0.57 -22.95 -2.50
C ASP A 493 -1.75 -23.70 -1.89
N GLN A 494 -2.58 -23.05 -1.08
CA GLN A 494 -3.77 -23.70 -0.52
C GLN A 494 -4.71 -24.26 -1.59
N GLU A 495 -4.89 -23.52 -2.70
CA GLU A 495 -5.73 -23.97 -3.81
C GLU A 495 -5.08 -25.13 -4.57
N TRP A 496 -3.79 -25.02 -4.90
CA TRP A 496 -3.07 -26.04 -5.67
C TRP A 496 -2.84 -27.33 -4.88
N MET A 497 -2.49 -27.22 -3.61
CA MET A 497 -2.24 -28.37 -2.74
C MET A 497 -3.50 -29.19 -2.49
N VAL A 498 -4.69 -28.56 -2.43
CA VAL A 498 -5.96 -29.31 -2.38
C VAL A 498 -6.17 -30.16 -3.63
N ILE A 499 -5.87 -29.59 -4.80
CA ILE A 499 -5.94 -30.33 -6.08
C ILE A 499 -4.90 -31.46 -6.11
N ASP A 500 -3.68 -31.21 -5.62
CA ASP A 500 -2.64 -32.22 -5.53
C ASP A 500 -3.01 -33.36 -4.56
N LEU A 501 -3.54 -33.01 -3.38
CA LEU A 501 -4.08 -33.97 -2.41
C LEU A 501 -5.22 -34.79 -3.02
N TYR A 502 -6.10 -34.21 -3.83
CA TYR A 502 -7.13 -34.98 -4.52
C TYR A 502 -6.54 -36.08 -5.40
N HIS A 503 -5.45 -35.80 -6.12
CA HIS A 503 -4.76 -36.80 -6.94
C HIS A 503 -3.96 -37.82 -6.12
N MET A 504 -3.41 -37.41 -4.97
CA MET A 504 -2.63 -38.29 -4.08
C MET A 504 -3.51 -39.20 -3.20
N ILE A 505 -4.60 -38.66 -2.65
CA ILE A 505 -5.49 -39.31 -1.68
C ILE A 505 -6.98 -39.13 -2.05
N PRO A 506 -7.43 -39.60 -3.23
CA PRO A 506 -8.81 -39.40 -3.70
C PRO A 506 -9.88 -39.97 -2.74
N GLU A 507 -9.54 -41.00 -1.96
CA GLU A 507 -10.45 -41.57 -0.96
C GLU A 507 -10.80 -40.59 0.17
N TYR A 508 -9.89 -39.69 0.54
CA TYR A 508 -10.18 -38.66 1.53
C TYR A 508 -11.38 -37.81 1.10
N PHE A 509 -11.37 -37.34 -0.15
CA PHE A 509 -12.43 -36.52 -0.73
C PHE A 509 -13.76 -37.29 -0.87
N ARG A 510 -13.69 -38.59 -1.13
CA ARG A 510 -14.87 -39.49 -1.12
C ARG A 510 -15.44 -39.69 0.28
N SER A 511 -14.60 -39.64 1.31
CA SER A 511 -14.97 -39.90 2.71
C SER A 511 -15.40 -38.66 3.51
N THR A 512 -15.36 -37.46 2.91
CA THR A 512 -15.69 -36.19 3.61
C THR A 512 -17.11 -36.17 4.20
N GLY A 513 -18.03 -36.97 3.68
CA GLY A 513 -19.44 -36.97 4.09
C GLY A 513 -20.23 -35.77 3.60
N ILE A 514 -19.61 -34.84 2.86
CA ILE A 514 -20.29 -33.68 2.27
C ILE A 514 -21.26 -34.16 1.20
N LYS A 515 -22.54 -33.80 1.34
CA LYS A 515 -23.63 -34.14 0.42
C LYS A 515 -24.09 -32.93 -0.39
N HIS A 516 -24.07 -31.74 0.20
CA HIS A 516 -24.54 -30.52 -0.43
C HIS A 516 -23.44 -29.47 -0.46
N VAL A 517 -23.08 -29.01 -1.66
CA VAL A 517 -22.13 -27.91 -1.86
C VAL A 517 -22.87 -26.70 -2.39
N ILE A 518 -22.68 -25.55 -1.75
CA ILE A 518 -23.25 -24.26 -2.10
C ILE A 518 -22.09 -23.28 -2.28
N VAL A 519 -22.03 -22.59 -3.41
CA VAL A 519 -20.99 -21.59 -3.68
C VAL A 519 -21.65 -20.24 -3.97
N ASP A 520 -21.38 -19.25 -3.12
CA ASP A 520 -21.84 -17.88 -3.30
C ASP A 520 -20.83 -17.02 -4.07
N GLU A 521 -21.31 -15.94 -4.69
CA GLU A 521 -20.54 -15.00 -5.51
C GLU A 521 -19.63 -15.68 -6.56
N PHE A 522 -20.13 -16.75 -7.19
CA PHE A 522 -19.37 -17.61 -8.09
C PHE A 522 -18.77 -16.89 -9.31
N GLN A 523 -19.30 -15.73 -9.70
CA GLN A 523 -18.69 -14.91 -10.75
C GLN A 523 -17.26 -14.44 -10.41
N ASP A 524 -16.91 -14.40 -9.12
CA ASP A 524 -15.58 -14.04 -8.64
C ASP A 524 -14.70 -15.28 -8.41
N SER A 525 -15.16 -16.48 -8.77
CA SER A 525 -14.33 -17.68 -8.72
C SER A 525 -13.37 -17.74 -9.90
N ASN A 526 -12.16 -18.24 -9.66
CA ASN A 526 -11.16 -18.52 -10.69
C ASN A 526 -11.21 -20.01 -11.14
N LEU A 527 -10.44 -20.39 -12.16
CA LEU A 527 -10.42 -21.78 -12.65
C LEU A 527 -9.86 -22.79 -11.64
N ARG A 528 -8.98 -22.37 -10.72
CA ARG A 528 -8.43 -23.24 -9.66
C ARG A 528 -9.54 -23.61 -8.67
N GLN A 529 -10.32 -22.63 -8.23
CA GLN A 529 -11.48 -22.83 -7.36
C GLN A 529 -12.54 -23.71 -8.03
N LEU A 530 -12.79 -23.52 -9.33
CA LEU A 530 -13.63 -24.44 -10.10
C LEU A 530 -13.10 -25.89 -10.04
N ASN A 531 -11.80 -26.09 -10.19
CA ASN A 531 -11.20 -27.42 -10.11
C ASN A 531 -11.33 -28.02 -8.69
N ILE A 532 -11.24 -27.22 -7.63
CA ILE A 532 -11.53 -27.67 -6.26
C ILE A 532 -12.99 -28.14 -6.15
N ILE A 533 -13.95 -27.40 -6.69
CA ILE A 533 -15.37 -27.82 -6.74
C ILE A 533 -15.49 -29.15 -7.48
N LYS A 534 -14.83 -29.30 -8.65
CA LYS A 534 -14.82 -30.56 -9.39
C LYS A 534 -14.30 -31.71 -8.54
N CYS A 535 -13.20 -31.52 -7.81
CA CYS A 535 -12.62 -32.53 -6.92
C CYS A 535 -13.62 -32.95 -5.84
N LEU A 536 -14.27 -31.99 -5.17
CA LEU A 536 -15.31 -32.27 -4.17
C LEU A 536 -16.49 -33.04 -4.77
N CYS A 537 -16.92 -32.67 -5.97
CA CYS A 537 -18.04 -33.28 -6.66
C CYS A 537 -17.75 -34.66 -7.27
N GLN A 538 -16.52 -35.18 -7.23
CA GLN A 538 -16.22 -36.56 -7.65
C GLN A 538 -16.65 -37.61 -6.61
N SER A 539 -17.06 -37.19 -5.42
CA SER A 539 -17.58 -38.09 -4.39
C SER A 539 -18.95 -38.63 -4.77
N SER A 540 -19.14 -39.96 -4.67
CA SER A 540 -20.42 -40.61 -4.97
C SER A 540 -21.53 -40.29 -3.97
N VAL A 541 -21.20 -39.66 -2.84
CA VAL A 541 -22.19 -39.22 -1.83
C VAL A 541 -22.70 -37.80 -2.06
N ILE A 542 -22.17 -37.07 -3.05
CA ILE A 542 -22.65 -35.73 -3.38
C ILE A 542 -24.07 -35.83 -3.95
N THR A 543 -25.00 -35.18 -3.27
CA THR A 543 -26.40 -35.09 -3.65
C THR A 543 -26.65 -33.86 -4.53
N SER A 544 -26.08 -32.70 -4.18
CA SER A 544 -26.25 -31.48 -4.98
C SER A 544 -25.07 -30.51 -4.97
N LEU A 545 -24.86 -29.83 -6.10
CA LEU A 545 -24.04 -28.63 -6.21
C LEU A 545 -24.93 -27.45 -6.61
N MET A 546 -24.84 -26.34 -5.89
CA MET A 546 -25.51 -25.09 -6.24
C MET A 546 -24.50 -23.95 -6.29
N VAL A 547 -24.35 -23.31 -7.45
CA VAL A 547 -23.57 -22.07 -7.57
C VAL A 547 -24.51 -20.87 -7.71
N VAL A 548 -24.18 -19.77 -7.05
CA VAL A 548 -24.96 -18.53 -7.06
C VAL A 548 -24.06 -17.38 -7.47
N GLY A 549 -24.54 -16.53 -8.37
CA GLY A 549 -23.78 -15.34 -8.73
C GLY A 549 -24.47 -14.44 -9.75
N ASP A 550 -23.74 -13.38 -10.10
CA ASP A 550 -24.16 -12.35 -11.04
C ASP A 550 -22.98 -11.96 -11.96
N ASP A 551 -23.01 -12.37 -13.23
CA ASP A 551 -22.00 -11.99 -14.22
C ASP A 551 -21.82 -10.47 -14.33
N ALA A 552 -22.88 -9.69 -14.12
CA ALA A 552 -22.82 -8.23 -14.10
C ALA A 552 -22.02 -7.65 -12.92
N GLN A 553 -21.72 -8.46 -11.89
CA GLN A 553 -20.94 -8.06 -10.72
C GLN A 553 -19.52 -8.63 -10.73
N ALA A 554 -19.07 -9.27 -11.81
CA ALA A 554 -17.70 -9.74 -11.97
C ALA A 554 -16.73 -8.57 -12.21
N ILE A 555 -16.14 -8.05 -11.13
CA ILE A 555 -15.29 -6.84 -11.13
C ILE A 555 -13.90 -7.06 -10.51
N TYR A 556 -13.50 -8.31 -10.33
CA TYR A 556 -12.20 -8.67 -9.76
C TYR A 556 -11.31 -9.38 -10.80
N GLY A 557 -11.35 -8.96 -12.08
CA GLY A 557 -10.60 -9.61 -13.15
C GLY A 557 -9.07 -9.60 -12.91
N PHE A 558 -8.58 -8.62 -12.16
CA PHE A 558 -7.20 -8.56 -11.68
C PHE A 558 -6.80 -9.69 -10.71
N ARG A 559 -7.76 -10.48 -10.19
CA ARG A 559 -7.55 -11.69 -9.37
C ARG A 559 -7.69 -12.99 -10.18
N ASP A 560 -7.51 -12.91 -11.50
CA ASP A 560 -7.67 -14.03 -12.45
C ASP A 560 -9.10 -14.62 -12.48
N THR A 561 -10.12 -13.78 -12.26
CA THR A 561 -11.53 -14.15 -12.35
C THR A 561 -12.12 -13.69 -13.68
N SER A 562 -13.23 -14.30 -14.10
CA SER A 562 -13.90 -13.93 -15.35
C SER A 562 -15.41 -14.16 -15.25
N PRO A 563 -16.26 -13.25 -15.77
CA PRO A 563 -17.70 -13.52 -15.89
C PRO A 563 -18.00 -14.79 -16.70
N LYS A 564 -17.09 -15.19 -17.59
CA LYS A 564 -17.14 -16.43 -18.36
C LYS A 564 -17.33 -17.67 -17.48
N ASN A 565 -16.77 -17.66 -16.26
CA ASN A 565 -16.83 -18.81 -15.36
C ASN A 565 -18.27 -19.12 -14.94
N ILE A 566 -19.08 -18.10 -14.64
CA ILE A 566 -20.49 -18.29 -14.33
C ILE A 566 -21.35 -18.45 -15.60
N ILE A 567 -21.04 -17.73 -16.68
CA ILE A 567 -21.78 -17.80 -17.95
C ILE A 567 -21.70 -19.21 -18.57
N HIS A 568 -20.52 -19.81 -18.58
CA HIS A 568 -20.23 -21.12 -19.18
C HIS A 568 -20.11 -22.23 -18.13
N PHE A 569 -20.71 -22.04 -16.94
CA PHE A 569 -20.54 -22.93 -15.78
C PHE A 569 -20.77 -24.41 -16.09
N PHE A 570 -21.88 -24.76 -16.76
CA PHE A 570 -22.20 -26.16 -17.07
C PHE A 570 -21.20 -26.80 -18.05
N ASP A 571 -20.75 -26.04 -19.06
CA ASP A 571 -19.74 -26.50 -20.01
C ASP A 571 -18.39 -26.72 -19.31
N LEU A 572 -18.00 -25.76 -18.46
CA LEU A 572 -16.78 -25.83 -17.66
C LEU A 572 -16.80 -26.98 -16.66
N MET A 573 -17.96 -27.29 -16.07
CA MET A 573 -18.17 -28.44 -15.19
C MET A 573 -18.35 -29.76 -15.95
N CYS A 574 -18.52 -29.70 -17.27
CA CYS A 574 -18.82 -30.84 -18.14
C CYS A 574 -20.04 -31.64 -17.64
N CYS A 575 -21.09 -30.93 -17.19
CA CYS A 575 -22.29 -31.54 -16.62
C CYS A 575 -23.57 -30.86 -17.13
N GLN A 576 -24.71 -31.54 -16.95
CA GLN A 576 -26.03 -30.95 -17.14
C GLN A 576 -26.55 -30.45 -15.79
N GLY A 577 -27.40 -29.42 -15.81
CA GLY A 577 -28.01 -28.90 -14.59
C GLY A 577 -29.18 -27.98 -14.84
N GLN A 578 -29.65 -27.36 -13.76
CA GLN A 578 -30.84 -26.51 -13.75
C GLN A 578 -30.49 -25.04 -13.49
N ASP A 579 -31.06 -24.14 -14.30
CA ASP A 579 -30.96 -22.69 -14.08
C ASP A 579 -32.15 -22.17 -13.26
N PHE A 580 -31.86 -21.29 -12.31
CA PHE A 580 -32.86 -20.47 -11.60
C PHE A 580 -32.53 -18.99 -11.78
N ASN A 581 -33.47 -18.20 -12.31
CA ASN A 581 -33.26 -16.78 -12.57
C ASN A 581 -33.94 -15.93 -11.49
N LEU A 582 -33.16 -15.31 -10.61
CA LEU A 582 -33.69 -14.39 -9.60
C LEU A 582 -33.60 -12.97 -10.14
N LEU A 583 -34.66 -12.50 -10.80
CA LEU A 583 -34.70 -11.22 -11.52
C LEU A 583 -35.26 -10.05 -10.70
N ALA A 584 -36.01 -10.35 -9.65
CA ALA A 584 -36.62 -9.34 -8.78
C ALA A 584 -35.56 -8.63 -7.91
N ASN A 585 -35.45 -7.31 -8.02
CA ASN A 585 -34.59 -6.47 -7.19
C ASN A 585 -35.43 -5.81 -6.09
N PHE A 586 -35.07 -6.09 -4.84
CA PHE A 586 -35.75 -5.56 -3.65
C PHE A 586 -35.05 -4.33 -3.05
N ARG A 587 -33.89 -3.94 -3.58
CA ARG A 587 -33.03 -2.88 -3.03
C ARG A 587 -33.41 -1.49 -3.52
N SER A 588 -33.47 -1.33 -4.83
CA SER A 588 -33.40 -0.04 -5.51
C SER A 588 -34.71 0.32 -6.19
N VAL A 589 -35.00 1.61 -6.26
CA VAL A 589 -36.16 2.14 -6.98
C VAL A 589 -36.05 1.93 -8.50
N PRO A 590 -37.18 1.89 -9.24
CA PRO A 590 -37.20 1.67 -10.69
C PRO A 590 -36.27 2.57 -11.50
N GLY A 591 -36.11 3.85 -11.13
CA GLY A 591 -35.20 4.79 -11.79
C GLY A 591 -33.73 4.32 -11.83
N VAL A 592 -33.23 3.84 -10.69
CA VAL A 592 -31.87 3.26 -10.57
C VAL A 592 -31.74 1.99 -11.41
N ILE A 593 -32.74 1.11 -11.33
CA ILE A 593 -32.72 -0.19 -12.02
C ILE A 593 -32.77 -0.04 -13.54
N ASN A 594 -33.62 0.87 -14.04
CA ASN A 594 -33.70 1.16 -15.47
C ASN A 594 -32.37 1.70 -16.01
N PHE A 595 -31.71 2.59 -15.25
CA PHE A 595 -30.40 3.11 -15.60
C PHE A 595 -29.32 2.01 -15.60
N ALA A 596 -29.29 1.18 -14.57
CA ALA A 596 -28.34 0.06 -14.45
C ALA A 596 -28.49 -0.96 -15.58
N ASN A 597 -29.73 -1.34 -15.92
CA ASN A 597 -30.01 -2.22 -17.06
C ASN A 597 -29.49 -1.67 -18.39
N LYS A 598 -29.58 -0.34 -18.61
CA LYS A 598 -29.09 0.28 -19.85
C LYS A 598 -27.56 0.25 -19.96
N ILE A 599 -26.83 0.46 -18.86
CA ILE A 599 -25.34 0.36 -18.83
C ILE A 599 -24.88 -1.01 -19.36
N LEU A 600 -25.50 -2.09 -18.88
CA LEU A 600 -25.11 -3.46 -19.24
C LEU A 600 -25.52 -3.88 -20.65
N ARG A 601 -26.34 -3.10 -21.37
CA ARG A 601 -26.69 -3.42 -22.77
C ARG A 601 -25.49 -3.39 -23.69
N ASN A 602 -24.47 -2.60 -23.34
CA ASN A 602 -23.27 -2.43 -24.14
C ASN A 602 -22.24 -3.57 -23.98
N ASN A 603 -22.43 -4.47 -23.01
CA ASN A 603 -21.60 -5.68 -22.88
C ASN A 603 -22.11 -6.79 -23.79
N LYS A 604 -21.18 -7.47 -24.47
CA LYS A 604 -21.49 -8.53 -25.44
C LYS A 604 -21.59 -9.90 -24.77
N GLU A 605 -20.62 -10.24 -23.93
CA GLU A 605 -20.57 -11.55 -23.27
C GLU A 605 -21.20 -11.49 -21.88
N LYS A 606 -22.50 -11.76 -21.83
CA LYS A 606 -23.31 -11.68 -20.62
C LYS A 606 -24.42 -12.72 -20.64
N MET A 607 -25.00 -12.96 -19.48
CA MET A 607 -26.24 -13.73 -19.38
C MET A 607 -27.42 -12.85 -19.81
N GLU A 608 -28.36 -13.43 -20.57
CA GLU A 608 -29.60 -12.75 -20.96
C GLU A 608 -30.54 -12.65 -19.76
N LYS A 609 -30.43 -11.54 -19.03
CA LYS A 609 -31.26 -11.21 -17.87
C LYS A 609 -31.43 -9.71 -17.71
N SER A 610 -32.52 -9.29 -17.06
CA SER A 610 -32.79 -7.88 -16.76
C SER A 610 -33.33 -7.75 -15.34
N LEU A 611 -32.86 -6.73 -14.63
CA LEU A 611 -33.31 -6.40 -13.28
C LEU A 611 -34.74 -5.89 -13.31
N VAL A 612 -35.60 -6.40 -12.43
CA VAL A 612 -36.99 -5.96 -12.26
C VAL A 612 -37.15 -5.37 -10.86
N ALA A 613 -37.33 -4.06 -10.76
CA ALA A 613 -37.54 -3.40 -9.47
C ALA A 613 -38.87 -3.84 -8.83
N THR A 614 -38.84 -4.19 -7.54
CA THR A 614 -40.06 -4.48 -6.76
C THR A 614 -40.46 -3.34 -5.83
N ARG A 615 -39.58 -2.35 -5.65
CA ARG A 615 -39.91 -1.15 -4.87
C ARG A 615 -40.91 -0.27 -5.63
N PRO A 616 -41.79 0.45 -4.93
CA PRO A 616 -42.66 1.44 -5.55
C PRO A 616 -41.85 2.46 -6.34
N ASP A 617 -42.39 2.87 -7.50
CA ASP A 617 -41.81 3.96 -8.27
C ASP A 617 -42.00 5.28 -7.50
N ASN A 618 -40.89 5.95 -7.19
CA ASN A 618 -40.87 7.25 -6.54
C ASN A 618 -40.66 8.40 -7.55
N GLY A 619 -40.67 8.11 -8.86
CA GLY A 619 -40.44 9.08 -9.92
C GLY A 619 -39.00 9.58 -10.00
N MET A 620 -38.06 8.94 -9.29
CA MET A 620 -36.66 9.32 -9.33
C MET A 620 -36.06 9.04 -10.71
N VAL A 621 -35.32 10.03 -11.21
CA VAL A 621 -34.47 9.90 -12.39
C VAL A 621 -33.02 10.14 -11.97
N PRO A 622 -32.07 9.26 -12.32
CA PRO A 622 -30.66 9.49 -12.00
C PRO A 622 -30.16 10.81 -12.59
N VAL A 623 -29.42 11.56 -11.79
CA VAL A 623 -28.78 12.81 -12.25
C VAL A 623 -27.44 12.46 -12.88
N VAL A 624 -27.18 12.93 -14.10
CA VAL A 624 -25.89 12.79 -14.80
C VAL A 624 -25.33 14.17 -15.09
N GLN A 625 -24.12 14.46 -14.61
CA GLN A 625 -23.50 15.78 -14.73
C GLN A 625 -22.00 15.71 -15.07
N GLY A 626 -21.63 16.38 -16.16
CA GLY A 626 -20.25 16.57 -16.60
C GLY A 626 -19.59 17.82 -16.01
N TYR A 627 -18.28 17.73 -15.77
CA TYR A 627 -17.42 18.81 -15.26
C TYR A 627 -16.14 18.96 -16.08
N PHE A 628 -15.52 20.14 -16.02
CA PHE A 628 -14.23 20.42 -16.67
C PHE A 628 -13.05 20.29 -15.71
N ASP A 629 -13.31 20.34 -14.41
CA ASP A 629 -12.30 20.33 -13.37
C ASP A 629 -12.79 19.52 -12.16
N SER A 630 -11.90 18.67 -11.64
CA SER A 630 -12.20 17.76 -10.53
C SER A 630 -12.45 18.51 -9.21
N LYS A 631 -11.85 19.70 -8.99
CA LYS A 631 -12.10 20.47 -7.77
C LYS A 631 -13.53 21.01 -7.77
N LYS A 632 -13.99 21.51 -8.92
CA LYS A 632 -15.39 21.95 -9.09
C LYS A 632 -16.37 20.78 -8.93
N GLU A 633 -16.08 19.63 -9.52
CA GLU A 633 -16.88 18.40 -9.34
C GLU A 633 -17.07 18.08 -7.86
N TYR A 634 -15.98 17.92 -7.11
CA TYR A 634 -16.05 17.52 -5.71
C TYR A 634 -16.67 18.59 -4.81
N ALA A 635 -16.44 19.87 -5.07
CA ALA A 635 -17.06 20.96 -4.32
C ALA A 635 -18.60 20.97 -4.46
N GLU A 636 -19.12 20.76 -5.67
CA GLU A 636 -20.57 20.69 -5.90
C GLU A 636 -21.19 19.43 -5.29
N ILE A 637 -20.50 18.29 -5.36
CA ILE A 637 -20.94 17.06 -4.68
C ILE A 637 -21.01 17.28 -3.16
N ALA A 638 -19.98 17.85 -2.56
CA ALA A 638 -19.95 18.12 -1.13
C ALA A 638 -21.08 19.08 -0.69
N LYS A 639 -21.40 20.08 -1.53
CA LYS A 639 -22.54 20.97 -1.32
C LYS A 639 -23.88 20.24 -1.44
N ALA A 640 -24.02 19.29 -2.38
CA ALA A 640 -25.23 18.50 -2.52
C ALA A 640 -25.42 17.53 -1.33
N ILE A 641 -24.34 16.93 -0.83
CA ILE A 641 -24.34 16.13 0.40
C ILE A 641 -24.78 16.97 1.60
N GLU A 642 -24.24 18.18 1.75
CA GLU A 642 -24.63 19.13 2.81
C GLU A 642 -26.13 19.46 2.76
N GLN A 643 -26.68 19.64 1.56
CA GLN A 643 -28.12 19.88 1.35
C GLN A 643 -28.97 18.66 1.70
N ASP A 644 -28.56 17.45 1.33
CA ASP A 644 -29.26 16.22 1.69
C ASP A 644 -29.30 16.04 3.22
N ILE A 645 -28.16 16.27 3.90
CA ILE A 645 -28.09 16.22 5.37
C ILE A 645 -28.98 17.30 5.99
N ALA A 646 -28.94 18.53 5.47
CA ALA A 646 -29.80 19.62 5.94
C ALA A 646 -31.29 19.34 5.73
N SER A 647 -31.65 18.48 4.76
CA SER A 647 -33.01 18.00 4.52
C SER A 647 -33.45 16.87 5.46
N GLY A 648 -32.59 16.43 6.37
CA GLY A 648 -32.88 15.41 7.38
C GLY A 648 -32.40 14.00 7.04
N LYS A 649 -31.58 13.82 6.00
CA LYS A 649 -30.95 12.52 5.70
C LYS A 649 -29.80 12.25 6.67
N ASP A 650 -29.74 11.04 7.21
CA ASP A 650 -28.64 10.61 8.09
C ASP A 650 -27.37 10.48 7.24
N PRO A 651 -26.24 11.08 7.64
CA PRO A 651 -24.97 10.95 6.93
C PRO A 651 -24.57 9.50 6.62
N LYS A 652 -24.91 8.53 7.48
CA LYS A 652 -24.57 7.11 7.27
C LYS A 652 -25.27 6.49 6.05
N ASP A 653 -26.39 7.08 5.61
CA ASP A 653 -27.18 6.61 4.47
C ASP A 653 -26.72 7.26 3.14
N ILE A 654 -25.61 8.00 3.17
CA ILE A 654 -25.02 8.70 2.02
C ILE A 654 -23.63 8.11 1.73
N ALA A 655 -23.37 7.79 0.46
CA ALA A 655 -22.05 7.39 0.01
C ALA A 655 -21.52 8.24 -1.15
N PHE A 656 -20.23 8.52 -1.11
CA PHE A 656 -19.42 8.96 -2.24
C PHE A 656 -18.55 7.81 -2.74
N ILE A 657 -18.77 7.41 -3.98
CA ILE A 657 -18.07 6.31 -4.65
C ILE A 657 -17.19 6.88 -5.75
N ALA A 658 -15.92 6.47 -5.80
CA ALA A 658 -14.98 6.87 -6.84
C ALA A 658 -14.07 5.71 -7.27
N MET A 659 -13.20 5.91 -8.26
CA MET A 659 -12.32 4.83 -8.75
C MET A 659 -11.07 4.64 -7.88
N SER A 660 -10.53 5.71 -7.29
CA SER A 660 -9.23 5.66 -6.60
C SER A 660 -9.25 6.28 -5.19
N LYS A 661 -8.42 5.73 -4.26
CA LYS A 661 -8.21 6.27 -2.89
C LYS A 661 -7.87 7.76 -2.91
N TYR A 662 -7.13 8.22 -3.92
CA TYR A 662 -6.80 9.63 -4.10
C TYR A 662 -8.02 10.56 -4.25
N GLU A 663 -9.06 10.12 -4.96
CA GLU A 663 -10.29 10.91 -5.13
C GLU A 663 -11.08 10.96 -3.82
N LEU A 664 -11.08 9.85 -3.06
CA LEU A 664 -11.72 9.77 -1.75
C LEU A 664 -11.03 10.68 -0.73
N LEU A 665 -9.70 10.72 -0.70
CA LEU A 665 -8.94 11.61 0.19
C LEU A 665 -9.25 13.09 -0.10
N LYS A 666 -9.33 13.47 -1.38
CA LYS A 666 -9.76 14.84 -1.76
C LYS A 666 -11.17 15.17 -1.28
N MET A 667 -12.11 14.24 -1.44
CA MET A 667 -13.47 14.43 -0.94
C MET A 667 -13.49 14.51 0.58
N GLN A 668 -12.71 13.67 1.26
CA GLN A 668 -12.56 13.67 2.72
C GLN A 668 -12.08 15.03 3.23
N ASP A 669 -11.07 15.62 2.59
CA ASP A 669 -10.57 16.96 2.96
C ASP A 669 -11.68 18.01 2.84
N ILE A 670 -12.43 18.02 1.74
CA ILE A 670 -13.54 18.97 1.51
C ILE A 670 -14.66 18.78 2.54
N LEU A 671 -15.03 17.54 2.86
CA LEU A 671 -16.06 17.24 3.88
C LEU A 671 -15.58 17.64 5.29
N LYS A 672 -14.31 17.40 5.62
CA LYS A 672 -13.69 17.84 6.88
C LYS A 672 -13.70 19.37 7.00
N GLU A 673 -13.36 20.10 5.94
CA GLU A 673 -13.46 21.57 5.90
C GLU A 673 -14.89 22.07 6.17
N LYS A 674 -15.89 21.35 5.65
CA LYS A 674 -17.32 21.61 5.88
C LYS A 674 -17.85 21.07 7.21
N LYS A 675 -17.01 20.43 8.04
CA LYS A 675 -17.40 19.76 9.30
C LYS A 675 -18.48 18.68 9.12
N ILE A 676 -18.50 18.02 7.96
CA ILE A 676 -19.37 16.88 7.68
C ILE A 676 -18.64 15.60 8.11
N PRO A 677 -19.22 14.77 8.99
CA PRO A 677 -18.61 13.51 9.38
C PRO A 677 -18.54 12.58 8.17
N CYS A 678 -17.39 11.94 7.97
CA CYS A 678 -17.18 10.99 6.90
C CYS A 678 -16.23 9.87 7.32
N ILE A 679 -16.39 8.70 6.71
CA ILE A 679 -15.58 7.51 6.96
C ILE A 679 -15.01 6.97 5.64
N LEU A 680 -13.73 6.60 5.63
CA LEU A 680 -13.10 5.95 4.50
C LEU A 680 -13.26 4.43 4.63
N LEU A 681 -14.03 3.82 3.72
CA LEU A 681 -14.29 2.38 3.62
C LEU A 681 -13.45 1.76 2.51
N VAL A 682 -12.13 1.80 2.68
CA VAL A 682 -11.14 1.16 1.81
C VAL A 682 -10.07 0.52 2.68
N PRO A 683 -9.34 -0.49 2.19
CA PRO A 683 -8.20 -1.03 2.91
C PRO A 683 -7.22 0.10 3.29
N GLU A 684 -6.93 0.21 4.58
CA GLU A 684 -5.94 1.13 5.15
C GLU A 684 -4.60 0.40 5.26
N THR A 685 -3.51 1.06 4.91
CA THR A 685 -2.18 0.46 5.05
C THR A 685 -1.84 0.41 6.53
N THR A 686 -1.53 -0.77 7.06
CA THR A 686 -1.36 -1.00 8.51
C THR A 686 -0.28 -0.07 9.09
N SER A 687 0.80 0.18 8.34
CA SER A 687 1.88 1.10 8.75
C SER A 687 1.48 2.59 8.78
N GLU A 688 0.34 2.98 8.18
CA GLU A 688 -0.19 4.36 8.25
C GLU A 688 -0.97 4.61 9.56
N ASN A 689 -1.42 3.58 10.26
CA ASN A 689 -2.18 3.71 11.50
C ASN A 689 -1.31 4.28 12.63
N SER A 690 -1.84 5.28 13.35
CA SER A 690 -1.08 6.03 14.37
C SER A 690 -0.66 5.17 15.58
N ARG A 691 -1.47 4.17 15.97
CA ARG A 691 -1.15 3.25 17.09
C ARG A 691 -0.15 2.19 16.66
N VAL A 692 -0.26 1.68 15.44
CA VAL A 692 0.76 0.79 14.86
C VAL A 692 2.11 1.51 14.82
N GLN A 693 2.16 2.76 14.34
CA GLN A 693 3.38 3.57 14.36
C GLN A 693 3.93 3.75 15.78
N ALA A 694 3.07 4.01 16.77
CA ALA A 694 3.47 4.10 18.17
C ALA A 694 4.05 2.80 18.72
N CYS A 695 3.49 1.64 18.37
CA CYS A 695 3.99 0.33 18.78
C CYS A 695 5.32 -0.02 18.09
N VAL A 696 5.48 0.32 16.81
CA VAL A 696 6.76 0.19 16.09
C VAL A 696 7.84 1.10 16.69
N SER A 697 7.49 2.34 17.02
CA SER A 697 8.38 3.27 17.73
C SER A 697 8.76 2.75 19.12
N LEU A 698 7.80 2.19 19.87
CA LEU A 698 8.10 1.51 21.13
C LEU A 698 9.13 0.38 20.94
N MET A 699 8.93 -0.50 19.96
CA MET A 699 9.89 -1.59 19.69
C MET A 699 11.27 -1.05 19.32
N ASN A 700 11.36 -0.03 18.45
CA ASN A 700 12.63 0.60 18.10
C ASN A 700 13.32 1.16 19.36
N TYR A 701 12.58 1.86 20.22
CA TYR A 701 13.09 2.46 21.44
C TYR A 701 13.59 1.41 22.45
N LEU A 702 12.90 0.27 22.58
CA LEU A 702 13.31 -0.83 23.47
C LEU A 702 14.54 -1.59 22.97
N THR A 703 14.75 -1.65 21.66
CA THR A 703 15.84 -2.42 21.04
C THR A 703 17.09 -1.59 20.75
N HIS A 704 16.98 -0.26 20.67
CA HIS A 704 18.07 0.67 20.37
C HIS A 704 18.08 1.88 21.33
N PRO A 705 18.19 1.68 22.65
CA PRO A 705 18.08 2.75 23.65
C PRO A 705 19.20 3.81 23.55
N GLU A 706 20.38 3.43 23.09
CA GLU A 706 21.56 4.29 22.91
C GLU A 706 21.38 5.37 21.85
N GLU A 707 20.44 5.18 20.91
CA GLU A 707 20.14 6.17 19.87
C GLU A 707 19.39 7.40 20.41
N LYS A 708 18.94 7.38 21.69
CA LYS A 708 18.15 8.45 22.34
C LYS A 708 17.12 9.04 21.38
N ALA A 709 16.32 8.18 20.75
CA ALA A 709 15.30 8.61 19.81
C ALA A 709 14.14 9.26 20.57
N ASP A 710 14.30 10.54 20.93
CA ASP A 710 13.23 11.36 21.54
C ASP A 710 11.93 11.19 20.75
N VAL A 711 12.03 11.09 19.42
CA VAL A 711 10.87 10.89 18.54
C VAL A 711 10.13 9.58 18.76
N ASP A 712 10.82 8.46 19.02
CA ASP A 712 10.16 7.16 19.14
C ASP A 712 9.39 7.06 20.46
N ILE A 713 10.03 7.43 21.58
CA ILE A 713 9.35 7.45 22.87
C ILE A 713 8.25 8.53 22.90
N VAL A 714 8.47 9.71 22.32
CA VAL A 714 7.43 10.74 22.21
C VAL A 714 6.27 10.25 21.34
N THR A 715 6.51 9.50 20.25
CA THR A 715 5.42 8.95 19.43
C THR A 715 4.55 8.01 20.25
N TYR A 716 5.18 7.12 21.03
CA TYR A 716 4.48 6.22 21.93
C TYR A 716 3.69 6.97 23.02
N LEU A 717 4.34 7.92 23.72
CA LEU A 717 3.69 8.72 24.78
C LEU A 717 2.57 9.61 24.23
N ASN A 718 2.74 10.16 23.02
CA ASN A 718 1.72 10.95 22.36
C ASN A 718 0.48 10.11 22.01
N ALA A 719 0.68 8.86 21.58
CA ALA A 719 -0.43 7.93 21.37
C ALA A 719 -1.16 7.58 22.67
N LEU A 720 -0.42 7.31 23.77
CA LEU A 720 -1.02 7.12 25.10
C LEU A 720 -1.82 8.34 25.58
N CYS A 721 -1.41 9.54 25.17
CA CYS A 721 -2.10 10.79 25.48
C CYS A 721 -3.13 11.20 24.42
N HIS A 722 -3.55 10.31 23.52
CA HIS A 722 -4.54 10.60 22.45
C HIS A 722 -4.18 11.80 21.55
N GLY A 723 -2.89 11.97 21.26
CA GLY A 723 -2.37 13.07 20.46
C GLY A 723 -2.14 14.37 21.24
N LYS A 724 -2.32 14.36 22.57
CA LYS A 724 -2.29 15.55 23.44
C LYS A 724 -1.08 15.63 24.36
N PHE A 725 -0.03 14.84 24.12
CA PHE A 725 1.14 14.84 25.01
C PHE A 725 1.76 16.24 25.15
N PHE A 726 1.80 17.00 24.06
CA PHE A 726 2.32 18.37 24.06
C PHE A 726 1.37 19.42 24.64
N GLU A 727 0.11 19.07 24.94
CA GLU A 727 -0.83 19.92 25.67
C GLU A 727 -0.62 19.83 27.20
N LEU A 728 0.12 18.82 27.67
CA LEU A 728 0.43 18.63 29.09
C LEU A 728 1.44 19.68 29.59
N PRO A 729 1.48 19.99 30.90
CA PRO A 729 2.53 20.83 31.47
C PRO A 729 3.94 20.24 31.25
N GLU A 730 4.94 21.08 30.98
CA GLU A 730 6.34 20.66 30.69
C GLU A 730 6.92 19.77 31.80
N ALA A 731 6.59 20.04 33.07
CA ALA A 731 7.00 19.21 34.20
C ALA A 731 6.46 17.78 34.11
N GLN A 732 5.21 17.60 33.66
CA GLN A 732 4.60 16.29 33.50
C GLN A 732 5.16 15.54 32.29
N GLN A 733 5.42 16.24 31.18
CA GLN A 733 6.09 15.66 30.01
C GLN A 733 7.47 15.11 30.38
N ASN A 734 8.27 15.91 31.11
CA ASN A 734 9.61 15.52 31.55
C ASN A 734 9.58 14.34 32.53
N GLU A 735 8.58 14.27 33.41
CA GLU A 735 8.41 13.15 34.33
C GLU A 735 8.09 11.85 33.58
N TYR A 736 7.19 11.88 32.59
CA TYR A 736 6.95 10.70 31.75
C TYR A 736 8.20 10.24 31.01
N LEU A 737 8.92 11.16 30.35
CA LEU A 737 10.16 10.81 29.65
C LEU A 737 11.18 10.17 30.60
N LYS A 738 11.40 10.77 31.77
CA LYS A 738 12.31 10.25 32.78
C LYS A 738 11.95 8.84 33.22
N GLN A 739 10.67 8.58 33.54
CA GLN A 739 10.19 7.27 33.96
C GLN A 739 10.45 6.19 32.90
N TYR A 740 10.19 6.49 31.62
CA TYR A 740 10.42 5.53 30.54
C TYR A 740 11.90 5.36 30.20
N HIS A 741 12.74 6.38 30.36
CA HIS A 741 14.20 6.20 30.25
C HIS A 741 14.74 5.25 31.33
N GLU A 742 14.37 5.45 32.59
CA GLU A 742 14.77 4.57 33.69
C GLU A 742 14.23 3.14 33.51
N TYR A 743 13.03 3.00 32.92
CA TYR A 743 12.46 1.69 32.61
C TYR A 743 13.26 0.94 31.54
N VAL A 744 13.66 1.63 30.47
CA VAL A 744 14.38 0.99 29.36
C VAL A 744 15.80 0.57 29.74
N GLU A 745 16.47 1.33 30.61
CA GLU A 745 17.75 0.89 31.18
C GLU A 745 17.62 -0.48 31.88
N LYS A 746 16.52 -0.70 32.62
CA LYS A 746 16.21 -1.98 33.25
C LYS A 746 15.77 -3.05 32.25
N PHE A 747 15.02 -2.65 31.22
CA PHE A 747 14.51 -3.57 30.19
C PHE A 747 15.64 -4.31 29.47
N ALA A 748 16.78 -3.66 29.24
CA ALA A 748 17.95 -4.29 28.61
C ALA A 748 18.42 -5.56 29.36
N GLU A 749 18.31 -5.55 30.69
CA GLU A 749 18.73 -6.64 31.59
C GLU A 749 17.69 -7.77 31.72
N PHE A 750 16.50 -7.61 31.16
CA PHE A 750 15.44 -8.62 31.26
C PHE A 750 15.77 -9.89 30.44
N THR A 751 15.30 -11.04 30.91
CA THR A 751 15.25 -12.28 30.13
C THR A 751 14.30 -12.12 28.95
N ASP A 752 14.47 -12.94 27.89
CA ASP A 752 13.61 -12.86 26.70
C ASP A 752 12.11 -13.00 27.02
N GLU A 753 11.73 -13.86 27.97
CA GLU A 753 10.32 -13.97 28.37
C GLU A 753 9.82 -12.74 29.13
N ASN A 754 10.65 -12.15 29.98
CA ASN A 754 10.29 -10.90 30.66
C ASN A 754 10.24 -9.72 29.68
N LYS A 755 11.12 -9.68 28.66
CA LYS A 755 11.08 -8.68 27.58
C LYS A 755 9.79 -8.77 26.78
N LYS A 756 9.42 -10.00 26.39
CA LYS A 756 8.16 -10.27 25.69
C LYS A 756 6.96 -9.83 26.50
N GLU A 757 6.86 -10.24 27.76
CA GLU A 757 5.72 -9.89 28.62
C GLU A 757 5.65 -8.37 28.89
N ALA A 758 6.80 -7.74 29.19
CA ALA A 758 6.87 -6.29 29.38
C ALA A 758 6.46 -5.52 28.12
N PHE A 759 6.97 -5.91 26.95
CA PHE A 759 6.57 -5.31 25.68
C PHE A 759 5.07 -5.48 25.42
N ARG A 760 4.51 -6.67 25.66
CA ARG A 760 3.09 -6.93 25.50
C ARG A 760 2.24 -6.02 26.38
N GLN A 761 2.60 -5.86 27.65
CA GLN A 761 1.90 -4.95 28.57
C GLN A 761 1.93 -3.50 28.08
N MET A 762 3.08 -3.02 27.60
CA MET A 762 3.21 -1.66 27.04
C MET A 762 2.41 -1.50 25.74
N ALA A 763 2.44 -2.50 24.86
CA ALA A 763 1.67 -2.49 23.62
C ALA A 763 0.15 -2.50 23.89
N GLU A 764 -0.31 -3.21 24.92
CA GLU A 764 -1.71 -3.25 25.32
C GLU A 764 -2.23 -1.89 25.84
N LEU A 765 -1.36 -1.06 26.42
CA LEU A 765 -1.72 0.31 26.84
C LEU A 765 -2.13 1.20 25.67
N LEU A 766 -1.76 0.89 24.43
CA LEU A 766 -2.21 1.63 23.25
C LEU A 766 -3.67 1.27 22.86
N ARG A 767 -4.21 0.16 23.37
CA ARG A 767 -5.53 -0.41 23.06
C ARG A 767 -6.70 0.26 23.79
N ASN A 768 -6.47 1.40 24.47
CA ASN A 768 -7.45 2.06 25.34
C ASN A 768 -8.78 2.47 24.65
N GLU A 769 -8.85 2.46 23.32
CA GLU A 769 -10.10 2.62 22.55
C GLU A 769 -10.14 1.60 21.40
N PRO A 770 -11.34 1.18 20.92
CA PRO A 770 -11.46 0.25 19.79
C PRO A 770 -10.74 0.75 18.54
N ASP A 771 -9.86 -0.09 17.99
CA ASP A 771 -9.10 0.20 16.78
C ASP A 771 -8.80 -1.13 16.05
N GLU A 772 -9.68 -1.50 15.12
CA GLU A 772 -9.60 -2.79 14.43
C GLU A 772 -8.25 -3.03 13.74
N VAL A 773 -7.61 -1.97 13.23
CA VAL A 773 -6.30 -2.07 12.56
C VAL A 773 -5.23 -2.41 13.58
N TYR A 774 -5.22 -1.73 14.72
CA TYR A 774 -4.27 -1.97 15.79
C TYR A 774 -4.51 -3.34 16.47
N ASP A 775 -5.77 -3.71 16.65
CA ASP A 775 -6.16 -4.99 17.22
C ASP A 775 -5.63 -6.15 16.38
N HIS A 776 -5.85 -6.09 15.06
CA HIS A 776 -5.33 -7.07 14.13
C HIS A 776 -3.79 -7.10 14.13
N PHE A 777 -3.14 -5.93 14.12
CA PHE A 777 -1.68 -5.86 14.19
C PHE A 777 -1.12 -6.54 15.45
N LEU A 778 -1.76 -6.32 16.61
CA LEU A 778 -1.36 -6.99 17.86
C LEU A 778 -1.58 -8.50 17.82
N GLU A 779 -2.67 -8.99 17.21
CA GLU A 779 -2.89 -10.43 17.03
C GLU A 779 -1.76 -11.07 16.21
N VAL A 780 -1.32 -10.42 15.13
CA VAL A 780 -0.20 -10.89 14.31
C VAL A 780 1.11 -10.87 15.12
N VAL A 781 1.34 -9.84 15.92
CA VAL A 781 2.51 -9.77 16.83
C VAL A 781 2.47 -10.92 17.85
N ASP A 782 1.32 -11.20 18.46
CA ASP A 782 1.15 -12.24 19.48
C ASP A 782 1.35 -13.67 18.95
N HIS A 783 1.20 -13.91 17.64
CA HIS A 783 1.55 -15.19 17.01
C HIS A 783 3.06 -15.51 17.10
N ASN A 784 3.91 -14.49 17.30
CA ASN A 784 5.35 -14.65 17.43
C ASN A 784 5.73 -15.08 18.86
N LYS A 785 6.00 -16.39 19.02
CA LYS A 785 6.13 -17.01 20.36
C LYS A 785 7.32 -16.56 21.21
N THR A 786 8.38 -16.01 20.62
CA THR A 786 9.65 -15.69 21.31
C THR A 786 10.05 -14.25 21.05
N TRP A 787 10.76 -13.61 21.98
CA TRP A 787 11.29 -12.24 21.82
C TRP A 787 12.03 -12.03 20.49
N GLY A 788 12.94 -12.94 20.12
CA GLY A 788 13.66 -12.87 18.84
C GLY A 788 12.76 -12.85 17.61
N LYS A 789 11.69 -13.66 17.59
CA LYS A 789 10.69 -13.66 16.51
C LYS A 789 9.87 -12.37 16.46
N ILE A 790 9.55 -11.80 17.62
CA ILE A 790 8.87 -10.50 17.70
C ILE A 790 9.79 -9.41 17.11
N CYS A 791 11.05 -9.32 17.55
CA CYS A 791 12.02 -8.36 17.01
C CYS A 791 12.18 -8.53 15.49
N HIS A 792 12.26 -9.78 15.02
CA HIS A 792 12.36 -10.10 13.60
C HIS A 792 11.12 -9.67 12.81
N TYR A 793 9.92 -9.87 13.35
CA TYR A 793 8.67 -9.38 12.76
C TYR A 793 8.68 -7.85 12.62
N PHE A 794 9.02 -7.11 13.69
CA PHE A 794 9.08 -5.65 13.64
C PHE A 794 10.15 -5.13 12.68
N TYR A 795 11.29 -5.83 12.60
CA TYR A 795 12.33 -5.54 11.61
C TYR A 795 11.78 -5.68 10.19
N ASN A 796 11.13 -6.81 9.87
CA ASN A 796 10.51 -7.03 8.57
C ASN A 796 9.39 -6.01 8.30
N PHE A 797 8.57 -5.69 9.30
CA PHE A 797 7.48 -4.72 9.18
C PHE A 797 8.00 -3.30 8.89
N LYS A 798 9.14 -2.90 9.46
CA LYS A 798 9.78 -1.61 9.15
C LYS A 798 10.22 -1.51 7.68
N VAL A 799 10.61 -2.63 7.07
CA VAL A 799 11.10 -2.69 5.69
C VAL A 799 9.95 -2.91 4.69
N TYR A 800 8.97 -3.76 5.04
CA TYR A 800 7.95 -4.30 4.13
C TYR A 800 6.50 -4.00 4.55
N GLY A 801 6.25 -3.43 5.72
CA GLY A 801 4.92 -3.22 6.29
C GLY A 801 4.02 -2.23 5.53
N SER A 802 4.57 -1.50 4.56
CA SER A 802 3.78 -0.66 3.64
C SER A 802 2.93 -1.46 2.65
N GLU A 803 3.20 -2.76 2.49
CA GLU A 803 2.38 -3.65 1.66
C GLU A 803 1.23 -4.31 2.45
N ASP A 804 1.26 -4.23 3.78
CA ASP A 804 0.21 -4.77 4.65
C ASP A 804 -0.99 -3.80 4.72
N ASN A 805 -2.19 -4.33 4.47
CA ASN A 805 -3.41 -3.54 4.38
C ASN A 805 -4.57 -4.22 5.11
N PHE A 806 -5.28 -3.45 5.93
CA PHE A 806 -6.41 -3.90 6.72
C PHE A 806 -7.72 -3.24 6.27
N SER A 807 -8.79 -4.01 6.15
CA SER A 807 -10.14 -3.49 5.85
C SER A 807 -11.02 -3.53 7.10
N LYS A 808 -11.43 -2.36 7.58
CA LYS A 808 -12.31 -2.22 8.76
C LYS A 808 -13.66 -2.91 8.52
N LYS A 809 -14.18 -3.60 9.53
CA LYS A 809 -15.41 -4.39 9.46
C LYS A 809 -16.58 -3.77 10.24
N LEU A 810 -16.33 -2.89 11.20
CA LEU A 810 -17.37 -2.31 12.05
C LEU A 810 -18.13 -1.16 11.33
N PRO A 811 -19.38 -0.88 11.74
CA PRO A 811 -20.13 0.27 11.24
C PRO A 811 -19.62 1.56 11.88
N TYR A 812 -19.49 2.62 11.07
CA TYR A 812 -18.97 3.92 11.51
C TYR A 812 -19.93 5.06 11.17
N PRO A 813 -19.95 6.15 11.96
CA PRO A 813 -20.78 7.30 11.68
C PRO A 813 -20.22 8.15 10.52
N GLY A 814 -21.13 8.73 9.72
CA GLY A 814 -20.78 9.71 8.69
C GLY A 814 -20.97 9.21 7.25
N VAL A 815 -20.73 10.11 6.30
CA VAL A 815 -20.78 9.84 4.86
C VAL A 815 -19.72 8.80 4.49
N ALA A 816 -20.13 7.71 3.85
CA ALA A 816 -19.24 6.65 3.42
C ALA A 816 -18.44 7.08 2.18
N LEU A 817 -17.11 7.03 2.26
CA LEU A 817 -16.20 7.28 1.14
C LEU A 817 -15.57 5.94 0.75
N THR A 818 -15.88 5.42 -0.43
CA THR A 818 -15.41 4.09 -0.84
C THR A 818 -15.03 4.02 -2.31
N THR A 819 -14.17 3.06 -2.67
CA THR A 819 -13.93 2.80 -4.10
C THR A 819 -15.08 2.02 -4.69
N ALA A 820 -15.28 2.10 -6.00
CA ALA A 820 -16.28 1.30 -6.69
C ALA A 820 -16.11 -0.21 -6.43
N HIS A 821 -14.87 -0.70 -6.33
CA HIS A 821 -14.57 -2.10 -6.00
C HIS A 821 -14.94 -2.44 -4.55
N SER A 822 -14.57 -1.57 -3.60
CA SER A 822 -14.85 -1.73 -2.17
C SER A 822 -16.34 -1.56 -1.84
N SER A 823 -17.12 -0.93 -2.71
CA SER A 823 -18.57 -0.75 -2.53
C SER A 823 -19.38 -2.04 -2.73
N LYS A 824 -18.79 -3.08 -3.33
CA LYS A 824 -19.49 -4.34 -3.61
C LYS A 824 -20.00 -4.97 -2.30
N GLY A 825 -21.24 -5.42 -2.31
CA GLY A 825 -21.93 -5.96 -1.12
C GLY A 825 -22.62 -4.90 -0.25
N LEU A 826 -22.21 -3.63 -0.34
CA LEU A 826 -22.78 -2.54 0.46
C LEU A 826 -23.98 -1.87 -0.24
N GLU A 827 -24.70 -1.00 0.46
CA GLU A 827 -25.85 -0.26 -0.05
C GLU A 827 -26.17 0.99 0.81
N TRP A 828 -26.65 2.04 0.15
CA TRP A 828 -26.97 3.34 0.76
C TRP A 828 -28.24 3.94 0.13
N ASP A 829 -28.95 4.78 0.87
CA ASP A 829 -30.12 5.46 0.31
C ASP A 829 -29.74 6.46 -0.78
N ILE A 830 -28.61 7.15 -0.60
CA ILE A 830 -28.09 8.15 -1.53
C ILE A 830 -26.66 7.80 -1.95
N VAL A 831 -26.42 7.75 -3.27
CA VAL A 831 -25.09 7.53 -3.83
C VAL A 831 -24.70 8.66 -4.77
N TYR A 832 -23.56 9.26 -4.51
CA TYR A 832 -22.81 10.14 -5.41
C TYR A 832 -21.65 9.34 -6.01
N ASN A 833 -21.71 9.03 -7.30
CA ASN A 833 -20.71 8.22 -8.00
C ASN A 833 -19.90 9.07 -8.98
N SER A 834 -18.64 9.34 -8.65
CA SER A 834 -17.71 10.00 -9.57
C SER A 834 -17.06 8.98 -10.50
N ILE A 835 -17.35 9.13 -11.79
CA ILE A 835 -16.83 8.29 -12.88
C ILE A 835 -15.63 8.93 -13.60
N THR A 836 -15.06 9.99 -13.02
CA THR A 836 -13.95 10.77 -13.59
C THR A 836 -12.77 9.92 -14.02
N LYS A 837 -12.35 8.95 -13.19
CA LYS A 837 -11.21 8.06 -13.48
C LYS A 837 -11.58 6.67 -13.99
N TYR A 838 -12.82 6.46 -14.44
CA TYR A 838 -13.20 5.17 -15.03
C TYR A 838 -12.58 4.96 -16.40
N ASP A 839 -12.32 6.03 -17.13
CA ASP A 839 -11.78 6.01 -18.48
C ASP A 839 -10.30 6.43 -18.53
N ASN A 840 -9.54 5.85 -19.46
CA ASN A 840 -8.15 6.18 -19.74
C ASN A 840 -7.76 5.74 -21.17
N LYS A 841 -6.61 6.21 -21.66
CA LYS A 841 -6.17 5.94 -23.04
C LYS A 841 -6.00 4.44 -23.35
N LEU A 842 -5.62 3.62 -22.37
CA LEU A 842 -5.31 2.21 -22.57
C LEU A 842 -6.57 1.37 -22.80
N ILE A 843 -7.65 1.63 -22.05
CA ILE A 843 -8.87 0.82 -22.16
C ILE A 843 -9.66 1.06 -23.46
N ARG A 844 -9.25 2.05 -24.26
CA ARG A 844 -9.87 2.36 -25.57
C ARG A 844 -9.31 1.53 -26.73
N TYR A 845 -8.26 0.74 -26.52
CA TYR A 845 -7.76 -0.16 -27.56
C TYR A 845 -8.63 -1.42 -27.64
N ASP A 846 -8.96 -1.88 -28.85
CA ASP A 846 -9.79 -3.08 -29.08
C ASP A 846 -9.25 -4.33 -28.39
N SER A 847 -7.92 -4.44 -28.25
CA SER A 847 -7.25 -5.53 -27.52
C SER A 847 -7.60 -5.60 -26.03
N ARG A 848 -8.27 -4.58 -25.47
CA ARG A 848 -8.66 -4.46 -24.06
C ARG A 848 -10.18 -4.38 -23.88
N ILE A 849 -10.94 -5.01 -24.78
CA ILE A 849 -12.41 -5.07 -24.70
C ILE A 849 -12.91 -5.64 -23.36
N ASP A 850 -12.23 -6.65 -22.81
CA ASP A 850 -12.58 -7.25 -21.51
C ASP A 850 -12.48 -6.23 -20.36
N GLU A 851 -11.46 -5.36 -20.40
CA GLU A 851 -11.29 -4.28 -19.41
C GLU A 851 -12.38 -3.21 -19.57
N LEU A 852 -12.77 -2.87 -20.80
CA LEU A 852 -13.87 -1.94 -21.05
C LEU A 852 -15.19 -2.48 -20.49
N GLU A 853 -15.51 -3.75 -20.74
CA GLU A 853 -16.71 -4.39 -20.20
C GLU A 853 -16.66 -4.53 -18.68
N GLU A 854 -15.50 -4.79 -18.09
CA GLU A 854 -15.30 -4.79 -16.64
C GLU A 854 -15.56 -3.43 -16.02
N ARG A 855 -15.16 -2.34 -16.68
CA ARG A 855 -15.47 -0.97 -16.24
C ARG A 855 -16.97 -0.66 -16.29
N ARG A 856 -17.71 -1.20 -17.27
CA ARG A 856 -19.18 -1.10 -17.29
C ARG A 856 -19.81 -1.90 -16.15
N ARG A 857 -19.31 -3.10 -15.85
CA ARG A 857 -19.72 -3.88 -14.66
C ARG A 857 -19.43 -3.12 -13.37
N LEU A 858 -18.28 -2.44 -13.27
CA LEU A 858 -17.92 -1.62 -12.13
C LEU A 858 -18.87 -0.41 -11.96
N LEU A 859 -19.24 0.24 -13.07
CA LEU A 859 -20.25 1.31 -13.08
C LEU A 859 -21.64 0.77 -12.67
N PHE A 860 -22.01 -0.40 -13.17
CA PHE A 860 -23.24 -1.09 -12.76
C PHE A 860 -23.25 -1.40 -11.25
N VAL A 861 -22.16 -1.94 -10.71
CA VAL A 861 -22.03 -2.26 -9.28
C VAL A 861 -22.19 -0.99 -8.44
N SER A 862 -21.42 0.06 -8.75
CA SER A 862 -21.45 1.33 -8.02
C SER A 862 -22.81 2.03 -8.12
N ALA A 863 -23.47 2.02 -9.27
CA ALA A 863 -24.82 2.58 -9.43
C ALA A 863 -25.89 1.80 -8.64
N THR A 864 -25.82 0.46 -8.63
CA THR A 864 -26.78 -0.42 -7.92
C THR A 864 -26.57 -0.49 -6.41
N ARG A 865 -25.64 0.31 -5.86
CA ARG A 865 -25.54 0.53 -4.41
C ARG A 865 -26.61 1.51 -3.91
N ALA A 866 -27.14 2.36 -4.79
CA ALA A 866 -28.18 3.33 -4.46
C ALA A 866 -29.54 2.66 -4.27
N ARG A 867 -30.22 2.96 -3.15
CA ARG A 867 -31.61 2.53 -2.91
C ARG A 867 -32.62 3.56 -3.41
N GLU A 868 -32.41 4.86 -3.14
CA GLU A 868 -33.41 5.92 -3.38
C GLU A 868 -32.94 7.00 -4.36
N LYS A 869 -31.70 7.48 -4.24
CA LYS A 869 -31.14 8.58 -5.05
C LYS A 869 -29.76 8.20 -5.61
N LEU A 870 -29.55 8.46 -6.89
CA LEU A 870 -28.32 8.20 -7.63
C LEU A 870 -27.92 9.47 -8.39
N VAL A 871 -26.72 9.94 -8.13
CA VAL A 871 -26.07 11.04 -8.83
C VAL A 871 -24.78 10.51 -9.43
N ILE A 872 -24.59 10.69 -10.73
CA ILE A 872 -23.39 10.32 -11.46
C ILE A 872 -22.73 11.59 -11.98
N THR A 873 -21.46 11.75 -11.61
CA THR A 873 -20.65 12.89 -12.01
C THR A 873 -19.39 12.42 -12.72
N GLY A 874 -18.85 13.22 -13.63
CA GLY A 874 -17.54 12.92 -14.15
C GLY A 874 -16.94 14.07 -14.94
N LEU A 875 -15.64 14.00 -15.21
CA LEU A 875 -15.01 14.91 -16.15
C LEU A 875 -15.45 14.61 -17.58
N TYR A 876 -15.69 15.67 -18.36
CA TYR A 876 -15.96 15.56 -19.80
C TYR A 876 -14.82 14.86 -20.53
N TYR A 877 -13.57 15.05 -20.10
CA TYR A 877 -12.38 14.47 -20.74
C TYR A 877 -11.61 13.59 -19.75
N SER A 878 -11.22 12.40 -20.19
CA SER A 878 -10.38 11.48 -19.42
C SER A 878 -8.90 11.61 -19.74
N PHE A 879 -8.55 12.07 -20.95
CA PHE A 879 -7.19 12.36 -21.39
C PHE A 879 -7.19 13.23 -22.66
N GLY A 880 -6.03 13.78 -23.01
CA GLY A 880 -5.88 14.68 -24.15
C GLY A 880 -6.30 16.13 -23.82
N THR A 881 -6.48 16.92 -24.87
CA THR A 881 -6.91 18.32 -24.77
C THR A 881 -8.38 18.47 -25.16
N ILE A 882 -9.00 19.58 -24.78
CA ILE A 882 -10.39 19.92 -25.15
C ILE A 882 -10.59 19.86 -26.68
N LYS A 883 -9.55 20.13 -27.47
CA LYS A 883 -9.60 20.10 -28.94
C LYS A 883 -9.76 18.70 -29.51
N ASP A 884 -9.31 17.67 -28.80
CA ASP A 884 -9.32 16.29 -29.28
C ASP A 884 -10.72 15.66 -29.21
N LYS A 885 -11.68 16.32 -28.54
CA LYS A 885 -13.05 15.81 -28.31
C LYS A 885 -13.08 14.37 -27.77
N ASN A 886 -12.04 13.96 -27.02
CA ASN A 886 -11.96 12.64 -26.39
C ASN A 886 -12.84 12.58 -25.14
N PHE A 887 -14.16 12.63 -25.34
CA PHE A 887 -15.10 12.57 -24.23
C PHE A 887 -14.94 11.30 -23.41
N ASN A 888 -15.12 11.40 -22.09
CA ASN A 888 -15.16 10.24 -21.21
C ASN A 888 -16.29 9.31 -21.68
N ILE A 889 -15.91 8.10 -22.11
CA ILE A 889 -16.85 7.17 -22.75
C ILE A 889 -17.98 6.75 -21.81
N PHE A 890 -17.70 6.57 -20.52
CA PHE A 890 -18.72 6.18 -19.54
C PHE A 890 -19.65 7.34 -19.22
N LEU A 891 -19.14 8.57 -19.18
CA LEU A 891 -19.99 9.75 -19.02
C LEU A 891 -20.91 9.93 -20.22
N LYS A 892 -20.40 9.70 -21.44
CA LYS A 892 -21.19 9.70 -22.67
C LYS A 892 -22.31 8.66 -22.60
N GLU A 893 -21.99 7.40 -22.28
CA GLU A 893 -22.98 6.33 -22.10
C GLU A 893 -24.03 6.70 -21.03
N CYS A 894 -23.62 7.37 -19.94
CA CYS A 894 -24.54 7.83 -18.90
C CYS A 894 -25.49 8.93 -19.38
N TYR A 895 -25.01 9.90 -20.17
CA TYR A 895 -25.85 10.95 -20.77
C TYR A 895 -26.88 10.35 -21.74
N GLU A 896 -26.45 9.43 -22.61
CA GLU A 896 -27.34 8.71 -23.53
C GLU A 896 -28.43 7.95 -22.76
N ASN A 897 -28.07 7.33 -21.62
CA ASN A 897 -29.02 6.58 -20.78
C ASN A 897 -30.12 7.44 -20.16
N VAL A 898 -29.86 8.74 -19.92
CA VAL A 898 -30.84 9.72 -19.44
C VAL A 898 -31.44 10.57 -20.56
N GLY A 899 -31.23 10.21 -21.83
CA GLY A 899 -31.84 10.87 -22.99
C GLY A 899 -31.24 12.22 -23.32
N LYS A 900 -29.96 12.42 -23.02
CA LYS A 900 -29.21 13.66 -23.29
C LYS A 900 -28.01 13.37 -24.19
N ASP A 901 -27.61 14.36 -24.99
CA ASP A 901 -26.37 14.31 -25.77
C ASP A 901 -25.23 15.02 -25.03
N ILE A 902 -24.07 14.35 -24.91
CA ILE A 902 -22.94 14.89 -24.16
C ILE A 902 -22.31 16.11 -24.85
N GLU A 903 -22.32 16.17 -26.19
CA GLU A 903 -21.76 17.29 -26.94
C GLU A 903 -22.65 18.52 -26.81
N GLU A 904 -23.98 18.35 -26.84
CA GLU A 904 -24.92 19.44 -26.60
C GLU A 904 -24.78 20.03 -25.19
N GLU A 905 -24.67 19.19 -24.17
CA GLU A 905 -24.49 19.64 -22.77
C GLU A 905 -23.11 20.30 -22.57
N PHE A 906 -22.08 19.82 -23.27
CA PHE A 906 -20.77 20.42 -23.31
C PHE A 906 -20.79 21.82 -23.97
N ASP A 907 -21.44 21.94 -25.13
CA ASP A 907 -21.53 23.18 -25.90
C ASP A 907 -22.34 24.26 -25.15
N LYS A 908 -23.36 23.86 -24.39
CA LYS A 908 -24.13 24.78 -23.52
C LYS A 908 -23.30 25.41 -22.42
N LEU A 909 -22.25 24.72 -21.95
CA LEU A 909 -21.40 25.18 -20.84
C LEU A 909 -20.14 25.92 -21.30
N THR A 910 -19.76 25.78 -22.58
CA THR A 910 -18.59 26.45 -23.16
C THR A 910 -18.94 27.74 -23.92
N LYS A 911 -20.21 27.94 -24.25
CA LYS A 911 -20.80 29.23 -24.65
C LYS A 911 -21.10 30.06 -23.42
#